data_AF-A0A640KIU4-F1
#
_entry.id   AF-A0A640KIU4-F1
#
_cell.length_a   1.000
_cell.length_b   1.000
_cell.length_c   1.000
_cell.angle_alpha   90.00
_cell.angle_beta   90.00
_cell.angle_gamma   90.00
#
_symmetry.space_group_name_H-M   'P 1'
#
loop_
_entity.id
_entity.type
_entity.pdbx_description
1 polymer ?
#
loop_
_entity_poly.entity_id
_entity_poly.type
_entity_poly.pdbx_seq_one_letter_code
_entity_poly.pdbx_strand_id
1 'polypeptide(L)'
;MAAIRQLEAVSKALRRRAQLRRWQRQSNISHISGVTTTKAATSSANEDGALPPHCQATSAAPLATPATWSSALSSSLHSPDVHVGKTLQHAYQIRDTACASPPLQRRLTEYLRCSTSKAEAAEAFFLVARTHQEALTPATICEFTSTMLRHNVAAQMGGKAYDAALSDAVGVAKESRWGHVGSAEARGFALYHARRLERYAVKGTFFQEQLGLTLEGADNAIVALTEHQMRKGGDSPGALHVSCDAIVELLHLDVSWSTALQVYTYAKEVARVDPPADMTARLMGLMTGYRTNALGSRPWAMALGLYDSLLKSGYDVPLDAHTAALDAVWRSGESFVKPHHSLSPTDRDCMWNALVRIRERVPDTQVTGDAGCRFTEALIKAAGAAGRWEAAVQLLGDMDVTLATTSHRLLVPTAESFLFTMASCNAARNAAHASALYKTFSALYTLRSAHPEALLAYLQSLRNVEQLSAHIGSQVEELVMDDKGLDRPCCVVCLQLLSSQRVHTTQEAKWRIAQKLLRMYDSNPWPQQPQVRKAELQTVFRCCHLIAASTANNTKATSSAAALCPLLPELRAYLVSVFGRNSCECQWLDDTEVYSLLTTQSWECALSIYQRQVIQRPLARMTDLPIPLRQVRHMFAQTLLRCSRAAKDVEGERDKFLLDEELEAQERDRTIEFLAFAVRTVQDVYEDTGDTASLGIVAELLLHQALCAQRPRERQQLALDAMRELSCGLASAVTPRLIDLVAQALSLTEEHVHSVLVDGSAQLRAKALDREGQRRIRPSSCLEKCFT
;
A
#
# COMPACT_ATOMS: atom_id res chain seq x y z
N MET A 1 1.11 -15.94 -37.74
CA MET A 1 0.25 -16.93 -37.04
C MET A 1 0.92 -18.28 -36.78
N ALA A 2 1.53 -18.97 -37.76
CA ALA A 2 2.10 -20.32 -37.53
C ALA A 2 3.22 -20.38 -36.47
N ALA A 3 4.14 -19.42 -36.44
CA ALA A 3 5.25 -19.39 -35.47
C ALA A 3 4.79 -19.25 -34.00
N ILE A 4 3.76 -18.41 -33.75
CA ILE A 4 3.15 -18.24 -32.42
C ILE A 4 2.52 -19.57 -31.98
N ARG A 5 1.72 -20.21 -32.85
CA ARG A 5 1.13 -21.54 -32.57
C ARG A 5 2.18 -22.64 -32.33
N GLN A 6 3.37 -22.55 -32.95
CA GLN A 6 4.47 -23.47 -32.69
C GLN A 6 5.17 -23.20 -31.34
N LEU A 7 5.42 -21.94 -30.97
CA LEU A 7 5.95 -21.55 -29.65
C LEU A 7 4.97 -21.89 -28.52
N GLU A 8 3.67 -21.70 -28.74
CA GLU A 8 2.61 -22.17 -27.86
C GLU A 8 2.59 -23.69 -27.76
N ALA A 9 2.68 -24.41 -28.88
CA ALA A 9 2.71 -25.87 -28.88
C ALA A 9 3.94 -26.43 -28.14
N VAL A 10 5.14 -25.86 -28.37
CA VAL A 10 6.38 -26.25 -27.67
C VAL A 10 6.30 -25.92 -26.19
N SER A 11 5.91 -24.70 -25.80
CA SER A 11 5.77 -24.36 -24.38
C SER A 11 4.67 -25.16 -23.67
N LYS A 12 3.60 -25.56 -24.38
CA LYS A 12 2.51 -26.42 -23.87
C LYS A 12 2.95 -27.89 -23.79
N ALA A 13 3.80 -28.35 -24.70
CA ALA A 13 4.41 -29.68 -24.67
C ALA A 13 5.45 -29.79 -23.54
N LEU A 14 6.32 -28.79 -23.37
CA LEU A 14 7.26 -28.71 -22.24
C LEU A 14 6.51 -28.68 -20.90
N ARG A 15 5.47 -27.85 -20.78
CA ARG A 15 4.57 -27.84 -19.59
C ARG A 15 3.95 -29.23 -19.31
N ARG A 16 3.37 -29.89 -20.32
CA ARG A 16 2.83 -31.27 -20.17
C ARG A 16 3.89 -32.29 -19.79
N ARG A 17 5.10 -32.23 -20.37
CA ARG A 17 6.19 -33.17 -20.12
C ARG A 17 6.80 -32.99 -18.72
N ALA A 18 6.92 -31.76 -18.24
CA ALA A 18 7.33 -31.46 -16.88
C ALA A 18 6.28 -31.91 -15.85
N GLN A 19 4.98 -31.71 -16.13
CA GLN A 19 3.88 -32.20 -15.29
C GLN A 19 3.88 -33.74 -15.18
N LEU A 20 3.94 -34.46 -16.31
CA LEU A 20 3.98 -35.92 -16.34
C LEU A 20 5.16 -36.49 -15.54
N ARG A 21 6.33 -35.83 -15.58
CA ARG A 21 7.50 -36.25 -14.81
C ARG A 21 7.44 -35.93 -13.33
N ARG A 22 6.82 -34.82 -12.91
CA ARG A 22 6.53 -34.59 -11.48
C ARG A 22 5.59 -35.67 -10.95
N TRP A 23 4.57 -36.03 -11.73
CA TRP A 23 3.63 -37.11 -11.38
C TRP A 23 4.33 -38.47 -11.26
N GLN A 24 5.20 -38.83 -12.22
CA GLN A 24 6.02 -40.04 -12.18
C GLN A 24 7.06 -40.05 -11.04
N ARG A 25 7.57 -38.88 -10.60
CA ARG A 25 8.43 -38.79 -9.41
C ARG A 25 7.63 -38.97 -8.13
N GLN A 26 6.39 -38.46 -8.05
CA GLN A 26 5.51 -38.62 -6.89
C GLN A 26 4.98 -40.05 -6.73
N SER A 27 4.64 -40.73 -7.84
CA SER A 27 4.24 -42.15 -7.80
C SER A 27 5.35 -43.11 -7.34
N ASN A 28 6.60 -42.66 -7.34
CA ASN A 28 7.77 -43.46 -6.93
C ASN A 28 8.24 -43.14 -5.50
N ILE A 29 7.54 -42.28 -4.76
CA ILE A 29 7.88 -41.89 -3.37
C ILE A 29 6.88 -42.49 -2.35
N SER A 30 5.81 -43.15 -2.81
CA SER A 30 4.84 -43.85 -1.96
C SER A 30 5.37 -45.20 -1.42
N HIS A 31 6.48 -45.19 -0.68
CA HIS A 31 6.85 -46.21 0.32
C HIS A 31 8.04 -45.72 1.17
N ILE A 32 7.75 -45.03 2.28
CA ILE A 32 8.47 -45.10 3.57
C ILE A 32 7.55 -44.47 4.64
N SER A 33 7.45 -45.10 5.81
CA SER A 33 6.46 -44.81 6.84
C SER A 33 6.93 -43.75 7.85
N GLY A 34 5.98 -43.04 8.48
CA GLY A 34 6.27 -41.96 9.44
C GLY A 34 5.02 -41.49 10.20
N VAL A 35 4.53 -42.33 11.11
CA VAL A 35 3.27 -42.16 11.87
C VAL A 35 3.30 -40.95 12.82
N THR A 36 2.20 -40.19 12.90
CA THR A 36 1.62 -39.78 14.19
C THR A 36 0.12 -39.48 14.06
N THR A 37 -0.66 -39.95 15.03
CA THR A 37 -2.12 -40.05 14.99
C THR A 37 -2.81 -39.17 16.02
N THR A 38 -3.97 -38.62 15.67
CA THR A 38 -5.08 -38.41 16.62
C THR A 38 -6.37 -38.97 16.03
N LYS A 39 -7.20 -39.62 16.86
CA LYS A 39 -8.38 -40.41 16.48
C LYS A 39 -9.67 -39.80 17.03
N ALA A 40 -10.75 -39.89 16.24
CA ALA A 40 -12.12 -40.31 16.63
C ALA A 40 -12.98 -40.34 15.35
N ALA A 41 -13.38 -41.50 14.79
CA ALA A 41 -14.47 -42.40 15.22
C ALA A 41 -15.89 -41.81 14.98
N THR A 42 -16.90 -42.44 14.36
CA THR A 42 -17.14 -43.81 13.77
C THR A 42 -18.51 -43.77 13.01
N SER A 43 -18.94 -44.63 12.07
CA SER A 43 -18.38 -45.75 11.27
C SER A 43 -19.41 -46.29 10.24
N SER A 44 -18.97 -47.14 9.28
CA SER A 44 -19.66 -48.28 8.60
C SER A 44 -19.97 -48.13 7.09
N ALA A 45 -19.93 -49.19 6.24
CA ALA A 45 -19.17 -50.46 6.21
C ALA A 45 -19.31 -51.14 4.81
N ASN A 46 -18.37 -52.03 4.44
CA ASN A 46 -18.38 -52.99 3.29
C ASN A 46 -18.39 -52.39 1.85
N GLU A 47 -17.86 -53.03 0.79
CA GLU A 47 -17.14 -54.31 0.63
C GLU A 47 -16.23 -54.30 -0.64
N ASP A 48 -15.23 -55.19 -0.65
CA ASP A 48 -14.43 -55.78 -1.75
C ASP A 48 -14.13 -55.07 -3.09
N GLY A 49 -12.89 -55.27 -3.55
CA GLY A 49 -12.42 -54.86 -4.88
C GLY A 49 -11.81 -56.02 -5.69
N ALA A 50 -11.79 -55.87 -7.01
CA ALA A 50 -11.00 -56.72 -7.91
C ALA A 50 -10.61 -55.97 -9.20
N LEU A 51 -9.36 -56.18 -9.65
CA LEU A 51 -8.87 -55.81 -10.99
C LEU A 51 -9.37 -56.82 -12.04
N PRO A 52 -9.49 -56.44 -13.33
CA PRO A 52 -9.39 -57.38 -14.44
C PRO A 52 -8.11 -57.16 -15.31
N PRO A 53 -7.53 -58.21 -15.90
CA PRO A 53 -6.23 -58.16 -16.59
C PRO A 53 -6.29 -58.17 -18.13
N HIS A 54 -5.11 -58.04 -18.77
CA HIS A 54 -4.90 -58.21 -20.21
C HIS A 54 -4.89 -59.69 -20.67
N CYS A 55 -5.50 -59.96 -21.83
CA CYS A 55 -5.13 -61.04 -22.77
C CYS A 55 -5.20 -60.44 -24.19
N GLN A 56 -4.09 -60.38 -24.95
CA GLN A 56 -3.45 -61.44 -25.76
C GLN A 56 -4.10 -61.68 -27.14
N ALA A 57 -3.26 -61.97 -28.13
CA ALA A 57 -3.59 -61.95 -29.56
C ALA A 57 -3.10 -63.22 -30.28
N THR A 58 -3.81 -63.60 -31.34
CA THR A 58 -3.43 -64.50 -32.46
C THR A 58 -4.61 -64.46 -33.46
N SER A 59 -4.53 -64.75 -34.76
CA SER A 59 -3.47 -64.92 -35.77
C SER A 59 -4.18 -65.43 -37.06
N ALA A 60 -3.61 -65.15 -38.23
CA ALA A 60 -3.82 -65.80 -39.54
C ALA A 60 -4.86 -65.23 -40.54
N ALA A 61 -4.37 -65.15 -41.79
CA ALA A 61 -5.06 -64.85 -43.06
C ALA A 61 -4.94 -66.13 -43.96
N PRO A 62 -5.13 -66.18 -45.31
CA PRO A 62 -5.34 -65.10 -46.30
C PRO A 62 -6.27 -65.42 -47.52
N LEU A 63 -6.20 -64.53 -48.55
CA LEU A 63 -6.29 -64.76 -50.02
C LEU A 63 -7.55 -64.33 -50.85
N ALA A 64 -7.20 -63.77 -52.02
CA ALA A 64 -7.90 -63.66 -53.31
C ALA A 64 -8.89 -62.48 -53.61
N THR A 65 -8.40 -61.57 -54.46
CA THR A 65 -9.11 -60.61 -55.37
C THR A 65 -9.60 -61.33 -56.66
N PRO A 66 -10.25 -60.69 -57.70
CA PRO A 66 -10.43 -59.25 -58.02
C PRO A 66 -11.79 -58.76 -58.61
N ALA A 67 -11.91 -57.44 -58.79
CA ALA A 67 -12.79 -56.67 -59.72
C ALA A 67 -14.36 -56.81 -59.58
N THR A 68 -15.22 -55.82 -59.89
CA THR A 68 -15.13 -54.72 -60.87
C THR A 68 -16.04 -53.49 -60.53
N TRP A 69 -15.53 -52.29 -60.81
CA TRP A 69 -16.10 -50.93 -61.01
C TRP A 69 -17.52 -50.46 -60.56
N SER A 70 -17.54 -49.39 -59.75
CA SER A 70 -17.98 -48.00 -60.09
C SER A 70 -18.02 -47.15 -58.80
N SER A 71 -17.77 -45.82 -58.74
CA SER A 71 -17.44 -44.76 -59.72
C SER A 71 -16.79 -43.56 -58.96
N ALA A 72 -16.39 -42.50 -59.67
CA ALA A 72 -16.01 -41.15 -59.20
C ALA A 72 -14.55 -40.87 -58.75
N LEU A 73 -13.75 -40.43 -59.72
CA LEU A 73 -12.89 -39.22 -59.70
C LEU A 73 -12.34 -38.73 -58.34
N SER A 74 -11.05 -38.98 -58.10
CA SER A 74 -10.25 -38.26 -57.09
C SER A 74 -9.02 -37.59 -57.72
N SER A 75 -9.25 -36.42 -58.32
CA SER A 75 -8.20 -35.50 -58.76
C SER A 75 -7.76 -34.56 -57.64
N SER A 76 -6.47 -34.57 -57.31
CA SER A 76 -5.70 -33.49 -56.65
C SER A 76 -6.33 -32.74 -55.46
N LEU A 77 -5.84 -33.02 -54.25
CA LEU A 77 -5.60 -31.97 -53.25
C LEU A 77 -4.18 -32.14 -52.66
N HIS A 78 -3.25 -31.32 -53.13
CA HIS A 78 -2.01 -31.06 -52.40
C HIS A 78 -2.34 -30.22 -51.16
N SER A 79 -2.07 -30.73 -49.97
CA SER A 79 -2.18 -29.98 -48.71
C SER A 79 -1.07 -28.91 -48.63
N PRO A 80 -1.36 -27.60 -48.75
CA PRO A 80 -0.29 -26.58 -48.83
C PRO A 80 0.33 -26.25 -47.47
N ASP A 81 -0.42 -26.44 -46.38
CA ASP A 81 -0.15 -25.82 -45.07
C ASP A 81 1.17 -26.26 -44.42
N VAL A 82 1.63 -27.49 -44.66
CA VAL A 82 2.91 -27.98 -44.10
C VAL A 82 4.12 -27.35 -44.82
N HIS A 83 3.98 -27.04 -46.10
CA HIS A 83 5.01 -26.32 -46.86
C HIS A 83 4.98 -24.83 -46.54
N VAL A 84 3.81 -24.19 -46.43
CA VAL A 84 3.68 -22.77 -46.05
C VAL A 84 4.28 -22.50 -44.65
N GLY A 85 4.11 -23.41 -43.70
CA GLY A 85 4.76 -23.31 -42.39
C GLY A 85 6.29 -23.30 -42.48
N LYS A 86 6.87 -24.23 -43.25
CA LYS A 86 8.33 -24.29 -43.47
C LYS A 86 8.86 -23.11 -44.29
N THR A 87 8.16 -22.67 -45.33
CA THR A 87 8.61 -21.52 -46.14
C THR A 87 8.47 -20.20 -45.39
N LEU A 88 7.48 -20.02 -44.52
CA LEU A 88 7.43 -18.86 -43.62
C LEU A 88 8.54 -18.91 -42.57
N GLN A 89 8.78 -20.05 -41.94
CA GLN A 89 9.85 -20.20 -40.94
C GLN A 89 11.24 -20.00 -41.56
N HIS A 90 11.43 -20.50 -42.79
CA HIS A 90 12.60 -20.25 -43.61
C HIS A 90 12.66 -18.79 -44.11
N ALA A 91 11.54 -18.14 -44.38
CA ALA A 91 11.50 -16.71 -44.77
C ALA A 91 11.75 -15.76 -43.58
N TYR A 92 11.38 -16.13 -42.35
CA TYR A 92 11.76 -15.39 -41.14
C TYR A 92 13.24 -15.63 -40.80
N GLN A 93 13.71 -16.89 -40.87
CA GLN A 93 15.14 -17.18 -40.75
C GLN A 93 15.96 -16.45 -41.82
N ILE A 94 15.51 -16.42 -43.07
CA ILE A 94 16.11 -15.61 -44.14
C ILE A 94 16.00 -14.13 -43.79
N ARG A 95 14.85 -13.59 -43.37
CA ARG A 95 14.73 -12.16 -43.03
C ARG A 95 15.72 -11.73 -41.93
N ASP A 96 16.01 -12.60 -40.97
CA ASP A 96 16.98 -12.37 -39.91
C ASP A 96 18.44 -12.77 -40.28
N THR A 97 18.69 -13.33 -41.47
CA THR A 97 20.04 -13.77 -41.92
C THR A 97 20.43 -13.40 -43.37
N ALA A 98 19.56 -12.73 -44.13
CA ALA A 98 19.70 -12.50 -45.57
C ALA A 98 20.75 -11.46 -45.96
N CYS A 99 21.08 -10.54 -45.05
CA CYS A 99 22.25 -9.69 -45.22
C CYS A 99 23.44 -10.42 -44.62
N ALA A 100 24.48 -10.64 -45.42
CA ALA A 100 25.75 -11.17 -44.94
C ALA A 100 26.37 -10.18 -43.94
N SER A 101 26.12 -10.36 -42.64
CA SER A 101 26.61 -9.46 -41.60
C SER A 101 28.12 -9.22 -41.75
N PRO A 102 28.62 -7.99 -41.48
CA PRO A 102 30.05 -7.71 -41.52
C PRO A 102 30.84 -8.69 -40.66
N PRO A 103 32.10 -9.03 -41.01
CA PRO A 103 32.88 -10.05 -40.29
C PRO A 103 33.08 -9.70 -38.81
N LEU A 104 33.16 -8.41 -38.49
CA LEU A 104 33.25 -7.87 -37.14
C LEU A 104 31.93 -8.06 -36.36
N GLN A 105 30.77 -7.87 -37.00
CA GLN A 105 29.45 -8.11 -36.39
C GLN A 105 29.17 -9.61 -36.19
N ARG A 106 29.66 -10.51 -37.07
CA ARG A 106 29.57 -11.97 -36.85
C ARG A 106 30.35 -12.41 -35.62
N ARG A 107 31.61 -11.97 -35.50
CA ARG A 107 32.45 -12.22 -34.31
C ARG A 107 31.79 -11.69 -33.03
N LEU A 108 31.14 -10.53 -33.09
CA LEU A 108 30.34 -10.02 -31.97
C LEU A 108 29.17 -10.95 -31.62
N THR A 109 28.39 -11.45 -32.59
CA THR A 109 27.29 -12.39 -32.30
C THR A 109 27.76 -13.72 -31.69
N GLU A 110 28.91 -14.23 -32.12
CA GLU A 110 29.55 -15.42 -31.53
C GLU A 110 30.01 -15.14 -30.09
N TYR A 111 30.62 -13.98 -29.84
CA TYR A 111 31.02 -13.54 -28.51
C TYR A 111 29.83 -13.36 -27.57
N LEU A 112 28.74 -12.71 -28.02
CA LEU A 112 27.54 -12.48 -27.21
C LEU A 112 26.90 -13.79 -26.72
N ARG A 113 26.78 -14.80 -27.59
CA ARG A 113 26.26 -16.13 -27.23
C ARG A 113 27.04 -16.77 -26.06
N CYS A 114 28.37 -16.67 -26.12
CA CYS A 114 29.31 -17.23 -25.16
C CYS A 114 29.63 -16.31 -23.97
N SER A 115 29.09 -15.08 -23.94
CA SER A 115 29.40 -14.08 -22.90
C SER A 115 29.02 -14.55 -21.49
N THR A 116 29.88 -14.23 -20.53
CA THR A 116 29.77 -14.63 -19.12
C THR A 116 29.09 -13.63 -18.21
N SER A 117 29.02 -12.34 -18.59
CA SER A 117 28.33 -11.31 -17.79
C SER A 117 27.54 -10.28 -18.60
N LYS A 118 26.56 -9.65 -17.94
CA LYS A 118 25.74 -8.54 -18.46
C LYS A 118 26.59 -7.32 -18.86
N ALA A 119 27.67 -7.06 -18.11
CA ALA A 119 28.54 -5.91 -18.33
C ALA A 119 29.45 -6.10 -19.56
N GLU A 120 30.15 -7.23 -19.66
CA GLU A 120 31.00 -7.59 -20.81
C GLU A 120 30.21 -7.58 -22.12
N ALA A 121 28.99 -8.16 -22.11
CA ALA A 121 28.11 -8.18 -23.29
C ALA A 121 27.71 -6.77 -23.75
N ALA A 122 27.38 -5.88 -22.81
CA ALA A 122 27.05 -4.48 -23.10
C ALA A 122 28.27 -3.69 -23.61
N GLU A 123 29.43 -3.85 -22.97
CA GLU A 123 30.66 -3.17 -23.38
C GLU A 123 31.10 -3.58 -24.79
N ALA A 124 31.16 -4.89 -25.07
CA ALA A 124 31.52 -5.39 -26.40
C ALA A 124 30.53 -4.92 -27.49
N PHE A 125 29.23 -4.91 -27.20
CA PHE A 125 28.21 -4.39 -28.12
C PHE A 125 28.39 -2.90 -28.39
N PHE A 126 28.55 -2.06 -27.36
CA PHE A 126 28.70 -0.62 -27.54
C PHE A 126 30.06 -0.19 -28.07
N LEU A 127 31.13 -0.95 -27.84
CA LEU A 127 32.42 -0.75 -28.48
C LEU A 127 32.29 -0.87 -30.01
N VAL A 128 31.62 -1.92 -30.49
CA VAL A 128 31.32 -2.11 -31.91
C VAL A 128 30.33 -1.07 -32.43
N ALA A 129 29.29 -0.73 -31.68
CA ALA A 129 28.29 0.27 -32.06
C ALA A 129 28.85 1.72 -32.14
N ARG A 130 30.06 1.96 -31.64
CA ARG A 130 30.74 3.27 -31.66
C ARG A 130 31.71 3.45 -32.84
N THR A 131 31.98 2.44 -33.66
CA THR A 131 33.01 2.53 -34.72
C THR A 131 32.60 3.38 -35.93
N HIS A 132 31.39 3.95 -35.95
CA HIS A 132 30.86 4.90 -36.94
C HIS A 132 30.79 4.47 -38.42
N GLN A 133 31.45 3.37 -38.82
CA GLN A 133 31.61 3.00 -40.24
C GLN A 133 30.43 2.22 -40.83
N GLU A 134 29.67 1.46 -40.03
CA GLU A 134 28.55 0.64 -40.50
C GLU A 134 27.41 0.60 -39.47
N ALA A 135 26.16 0.54 -39.93
CA ALA A 135 25.00 0.32 -39.06
C ALA A 135 24.97 -1.13 -38.54
N LEU A 136 24.45 -1.33 -37.32
CA LEU A 136 24.28 -2.68 -36.76
C LEU A 136 23.17 -3.44 -37.47
N THR A 137 23.45 -4.68 -37.86
CA THR A 137 22.44 -5.55 -38.49
C THR A 137 21.38 -6.02 -37.47
N PRO A 138 20.11 -6.21 -37.89
CA PRO A 138 19.04 -6.70 -37.03
C PRO A 138 19.39 -7.99 -36.28
N ALA A 139 20.13 -8.91 -36.92
CA ALA A 139 20.61 -10.15 -36.31
C ALA A 139 21.49 -9.90 -35.08
N THR A 140 22.43 -8.96 -35.18
CA THR A 140 23.32 -8.57 -34.07
C THR A 140 22.54 -7.93 -32.92
N ILE A 141 21.52 -7.14 -33.24
CA ILE A 141 20.64 -6.54 -32.24
C ILE A 141 19.80 -7.61 -31.54
N CYS A 142 19.16 -8.54 -32.27
CA CYS A 142 18.36 -9.62 -31.69
C CYS A 142 19.17 -10.57 -30.80
N GLU A 143 20.42 -10.89 -31.20
CA GLU A 143 21.30 -11.70 -30.37
C GLU A 143 21.71 -10.95 -29.09
N PHE A 144 21.95 -9.64 -29.18
CA PHE A 144 22.23 -8.79 -28.02
C PHE A 144 21.06 -8.72 -27.05
N THR A 145 19.83 -8.46 -27.51
CA THR A 145 18.65 -8.34 -26.63
C THR A 145 18.35 -9.64 -25.90
N SER A 146 18.40 -10.77 -26.62
CA SER A 146 18.28 -12.13 -26.06
C SER A 146 19.38 -12.42 -25.01
N THR A 147 20.63 -12.08 -25.31
CA THR A 147 21.77 -12.28 -24.40
C THR A 147 21.64 -11.43 -23.13
N MET A 148 21.23 -10.16 -23.27
CA MET A 148 21.00 -9.25 -22.15
C MET A 148 19.87 -9.72 -21.25
N LEU A 149 18.76 -10.21 -21.85
CA LEU A 149 17.63 -10.75 -21.10
C LEU A 149 18.02 -12.02 -20.34
N ARG A 150 18.73 -12.96 -21.00
CA ARG A 150 19.28 -14.17 -20.35
C ARG A 150 20.11 -13.81 -19.11
N HIS A 151 21.05 -12.87 -19.24
CA HIS A 151 21.88 -12.42 -18.13
C HIS A 151 21.08 -11.69 -17.04
N ASN A 152 20.03 -10.94 -17.40
CA ASN A 152 19.16 -10.30 -16.42
C ASN A 152 18.42 -11.33 -15.56
N VAL A 153 17.82 -12.33 -16.20
CA VAL A 153 17.11 -13.42 -15.53
C VAL A 153 18.06 -14.28 -14.68
N ALA A 154 19.26 -14.59 -15.18
CA ALA A 154 20.26 -15.33 -14.43
C ALA A 154 20.78 -14.55 -13.20
N ALA A 155 20.91 -13.22 -13.29
CA ALA A 155 21.24 -12.37 -12.15
C ALA A 155 20.11 -12.34 -11.10
N GLN A 156 18.85 -12.18 -11.54
CA GLN A 156 17.68 -12.14 -10.64
C GLN A 156 17.36 -13.48 -9.96
N MET A 157 17.61 -14.61 -10.63
CA MET A 157 17.44 -15.95 -10.03
C MET A 157 18.65 -16.44 -9.24
N GLY A 158 19.83 -15.87 -9.51
CA GLY A 158 21.11 -16.50 -9.21
C GLY A 158 21.47 -17.58 -10.24
N GLY A 159 22.65 -17.49 -10.85
CA GLY A 159 23.05 -18.32 -12.00
C GLY A 159 22.88 -19.83 -11.79
N LYS A 160 23.25 -20.35 -10.61
CA LYS A 160 23.05 -21.79 -10.27
C LYS A 160 21.58 -22.23 -10.31
N ALA A 161 20.65 -21.36 -9.89
CA ALA A 161 19.22 -21.66 -9.92
C ALA A 161 18.62 -21.50 -11.33
N TYR A 162 19.17 -20.58 -12.13
CA TYR A 162 18.86 -20.46 -13.55
C TYR A 162 19.28 -21.72 -14.32
N ASP A 163 20.52 -22.19 -14.16
CA ASP A 163 21.03 -23.40 -14.80
C ASP A 163 20.29 -24.67 -14.34
N ALA A 164 19.94 -24.75 -13.05
CA ALA A 164 19.09 -25.82 -12.51
C ALA A 164 17.69 -25.79 -13.15
N ALA A 165 17.03 -24.62 -13.22
CA ALA A 165 15.71 -24.50 -13.84
C ALA A 165 15.74 -24.80 -15.35
N LEU A 166 16.80 -24.39 -16.06
CA LEU A 166 17.01 -24.67 -17.47
C LEU A 166 17.20 -26.18 -17.70
N SER A 167 18.06 -26.83 -16.92
CA SER A 167 18.29 -28.28 -17.04
C SER A 167 17.06 -29.13 -16.65
N ASP A 168 16.27 -28.71 -15.66
CA ASP A 168 14.98 -29.34 -15.33
C ASP A 168 13.94 -29.14 -16.45
N ALA A 169 13.88 -27.97 -17.08
CA ALA A 169 12.96 -27.67 -18.18
C ALA A 169 13.30 -28.45 -19.46
N VAL A 170 14.58 -28.59 -19.78
CA VAL A 170 15.10 -29.43 -20.87
C VAL A 170 14.88 -30.92 -20.56
N GLY A 171 15.04 -31.30 -19.29
CA GLY A 171 14.65 -32.61 -18.79
C GLY A 171 15.52 -33.74 -19.32
N VAL A 172 16.84 -33.56 -19.36
CA VAL A 172 17.76 -34.54 -19.95
C VAL A 172 18.67 -35.15 -18.87
N ALA A 173 18.63 -36.48 -18.75
CA ALA A 173 19.72 -37.22 -18.10
C ALA A 173 20.97 -37.08 -18.97
N LYS A 174 22.15 -36.93 -18.34
CA LYS A 174 23.39 -36.32 -18.87
C LYS A 174 23.91 -36.75 -20.27
N GLU A 175 23.35 -37.77 -20.90
CA GLU A 175 23.83 -38.39 -22.15
C GLU A 175 22.81 -38.38 -23.31
N SER A 176 21.63 -37.76 -23.18
CA SER A 176 20.65 -37.76 -24.28
C SER A 176 20.97 -36.72 -25.37
N ARG A 177 20.80 -37.13 -26.64
CA ARG A 177 20.95 -36.27 -27.84
C ARG A 177 20.04 -35.03 -27.88
N TRP A 178 19.08 -34.92 -26.96
CA TRP A 178 18.18 -33.78 -26.79
C TRP A 178 18.69 -32.75 -25.77
N GLY A 179 19.92 -32.89 -25.26
CA GLY A 179 20.50 -32.00 -24.24
C GLY A 179 20.99 -30.64 -24.75
N HIS A 180 20.98 -30.40 -26.07
CA HIS A 180 21.39 -29.12 -26.65
C HIS A 180 20.19 -28.17 -26.76
N VAL A 181 20.24 -27.06 -26.03
CA VAL A 181 19.22 -26.01 -26.07
C VAL A 181 19.50 -25.08 -27.24
N GLY A 182 18.55 -24.99 -28.19
CA GLY A 182 18.66 -24.05 -29.31
C GLY A 182 18.55 -22.59 -28.85
N SER A 183 19.12 -21.65 -29.62
CA SER A 183 19.06 -20.22 -29.28
C SER A 183 17.62 -19.71 -29.09
N ALA A 184 16.68 -20.14 -29.94
CA ALA A 184 15.26 -19.80 -29.82
C ALA A 184 14.59 -20.42 -28.56
N GLU A 185 15.05 -21.57 -28.09
CA GLU A 185 14.53 -22.22 -26.88
C GLU A 185 15.07 -21.53 -25.62
N ALA A 186 16.37 -21.19 -25.60
CA ALA A 186 16.98 -20.39 -24.55
C ALA A 186 16.34 -18.99 -24.45
N ARG A 187 16.06 -18.36 -25.60
CA ARG A 187 15.32 -17.09 -25.71
C ARG A 187 13.92 -17.19 -25.09
N GLY A 188 13.14 -18.18 -25.50
CA GLY A 188 11.80 -18.41 -24.96
C GLY A 188 11.78 -18.76 -23.46
N PHE A 189 12.80 -19.50 -22.99
CA PHE A 189 12.97 -19.80 -21.56
C PHE A 189 13.29 -18.54 -20.74
N ALA A 190 14.25 -17.72 -21.19
CA ALA A 190 14.59 -16.45 -20.55
C ALA A 190 13.38 -15.51 -20.51
N LEU A 191 12.64 -15.35 -21.62
CA LEU A 191 11.42 -14.53 -21.68
C LEU A 191 10.33 -15.04 -20.71
N TYR A 192 10.11 -16.35 -20.64
CA TYR A 192 9.16 -16.94 -19.69
C TYR A 192 9.59 -16.69 -18.23
N HIS A 193 10.86 -16.86 -17.91
CA HIS A 193 11.38 -16.61 -16.56
C HIS A 193 11.38 -15.12 -16.20
N ALA A 194 11.68 -14.20 -17.12
CA ALA A 194 11.53 -12.76 -16.90
C ALA A 194 10.09 -12.40 -16.51
N ARG A 195 9.10 -12.82 -17.32
CA ARG A 195 7.66 -12.62 -17.03
C ARG A 195 7.24 -13.21 -15.68
N ARG A 196 7.85 -14.33 -15.27
CA ARG A 196 7.60 -14.96 -13.96
C ARG A 196 8.30 -14.25 -12.80
N LEU A 197 9.48 -13.68 -13.01
CA LEU A 197 10.22 -12.93 -11.99
C LEU A 197 9.61 -11.56 -11.75
N GLU A 198 9.05 -10.92 -12.79
CA GLU A 198 8.24 -9.68 -12.69
C GLU A 198 6.98 -9.81 -11.80
N ARG A 199 6.66 -11.02 -11.31
CA ARG A 199 5.65 -11.27 -10.27
C ARG A 199 6.18 -10.98 -8.85
N TYR A 200 7.48 -11.15 -8.62
CA TYR A 200 8.11 -11.12 -7.30
C TYR A 200 9.15 -9.99 -7.19
N ALA A 201 9.98 -9.83 -8.21
CA ALA A 201 10.67 -8.58 -8.49
C ALA A 201 9.63 -7.59 -8.99
N VAL A 202 9.25 -6.68 -8.09
CA VAL A 202 8.50 -5.45 -8.34
C VAL A 202 8.78 -4.92 -9.74
N LYS A 203 7.73 -4.67 -10.53
CA LYS A 203 7.87 -4.38 -11.98
C LYS A 203 8.79 -3.18 -12.25
N GLY A 204 10.05 -3.47 -12.53
CA GLY A 204 11.10 -2.50 -12.83
C GLY A 204 11.88 -1.96 -11.63
N THR A 205 11.92 -2.63 -10.46
CA THR A 205 12.63 -2.10 -9.28
C THR A 205 13.52 -3.15 -8.59
N PHE A 206 14.66 -2.73 -8.04
CA PHE A 206 15.67 -3.61 -7.43
C PHE A 206 15.86 -3.31 -5.94
N PHE A 207 15.98 -4.34 -5.11
CA PHE A 207 16.31 -4.16 -3.69
C PHE A 207 17.81 -3.90 -3.53
N GLN A 208 18.17 -2.72 -3.02
CA GLN A 208 19.57 -2.39 -2.71
C GLN A 208 19.82 -2.63 -1.22
N GLU A 209 20.48 -3.75 -0.90
CA GLU A 209 20.78 -4.16 0.48
C GLU A 209 21.50 -3.06 1.30
N GLN A 210 22.38 -2.29 0.65
CA GLN A 210 23.11 -1.17 1.28
C GLN A 210 22.23 0.02 1.70
N LEU A 211 21.04 0.15 1.09
CA LEU A 211 20.09 1.24 1.35
C LEU A 211 18.81 0.75 2.06
N GLY A 212 18.64 -0.57 2.22
CA GLY A 212 17.44 -1.18 2.80
C GLY A 212 16.15 -0.91 2.02
N LEU A 213 16.26 -0.50 0.74
CA LEU A 213 15.18 0.05 -0.06
C LEU A 213 15.08 -0.62 -1.43
N THR A 214 13.86 -0.67 -1.96
CA THR A 214 13.62 -1.05 -3.35
C THR A 214 13.64 0.21 -4.24
N LEU A 215 14.54 0.27 -5.22
CA LEU A 215 14.72 1.42 -6.12
C LEU A 215 14.12 1.15 -7.49
N GLU A 216 13.23 2.04 -7.98
CA GLU A 216 12.81 2.01 -9.40
C GLU A 216 14.05 2.12 -10.28
N GLY A 217 14.14 1.23 -11.27
CA GLY A 217 15.30 1.06 -12.11
C GLY A 217 15.63 2.39 -12.77
N ALA A 218 16.76 2.98 -12.37
CA ALA A 218 17.32 4.14 -13.02
C ALA A 218 17.37 3.88 -14.54
N ASP A 219 16.92 4.84 -15.34
CA ASP A 219 16.73 4.67 -16.79
C ASP A 219 17.93 3.94 -17.40
N ASN A 220 17.70 2.67 -17.75
CA ASN A 220 18.78 1.76 -18.07
C ASN A 220 19.42 2.24 -19.38
N ALA A 221 20.59 2.87 -19.25
CA ALA A 221 21.31 3.48 -20.35
C ALA A 221 21.54 2.51 -21.50
N ILE A 222 21.64 1.20 -21.23
CA ILE A 222 21.73 0.16 -22.26
C ILE A 222 20.51 0.19 -23.19
N VAL A 223 19.29 0.28 -22.65
CA VAL A 223 18.06 0.28 -23.46
C VAL A 223 17.95 1.54 -24.31
N ALA A 224 18.20 2.72 -23.73
CA ALA A 224 18.19 3.98 -24.46
C ALA A 224 19.30 4.05 -25.54
N LEU A 225 20.51 3.58 -25.22
CA LEU A 225 21.62 3.54 -26.19
C LEU A 225 21.38 2.51 -27.29
N THR A 226 20.82 1.34 -26.99
CA THR A 226 20.48 0.33 -28.01
C THR A 226 19.35 0.84 -28.91
N GLU A 227 18.31 1.48 -28.36
CA GLU A 227 17.23 2.11 -29.13
C GLU A 227 17.76 3.17 -30.10
N HIS A 228 18.66 4.05 -29.62
CA HIS A 228 19.34 5.05 -30.44
C HIS A 228 20.16 4.42 -31.58
N GLN A 229 20.78 3.26 -31.35
CA GLN A 229 21.48 2.51 -32.40
C GLN A 229 20.53 1.83 -33.38
N MET A 230 19.32 1.43 -32.96
CA MET A 230 18.29 0.95 -33.90
C MET A 230 17.79 2.09 -34.81
N ARG A 231 17.56 3.30 -34.26
CA ARG A 231 17.17 4.49 -35.05
C ARG A 231 18.17 4.80 -36.16
N LYS A 232 19.47 4.84 -35.84
CA LYS A 232 20.57 5.03 -36.81
C LYS A 232 20.55 4.06 -37.99
N GLY A 233 20.14 2.80 -37.75
CA GLY A 233 19.98 1.82 -38.82
C GLY A 233 18.73 2.02 -39.68
N GLY A 234 17.68 2.63 -39.13
CA GLY A 234 16.38 2.82 -39.80
C GLY A 234 16.36 3.93 -40.86
N ASP A 235 17.22 4.94 -40.73
CA ASP A 235 17.28 6.10 -41.65
C ASP A 235 17.96 5.78 -43.01
N SER A 236 18.51 4.57 -43.17
CA SER A 236 19.21 4.15 -44.40
C SER A 236 18.25 3.52 -45.42
N PRO A 237 18.19 4.00 -46.68
CA PRO A 237 17.28 3.45 -47.67
C PRO A 237 17.63 2.00 -48.01
N GLY A 238 16.71 1.07 -47.70
CA GLY A 238 16.88 -0.38 -47.91
C GLY A 238 17.30 -1.18 -46.67
N ALA A 239 17.46 -0.55 -45.51
CA ALA A 239 17.76 -1.27 -44.27
C ALA A 239 16.57 -2.12 -43.79
N LEU A 240 16.87 -3.36 -43.34
CA LEU A 240 15.88 -4.21 -42.68
C LEU A 240 15.61 -3.70 -41.26
N HIS A 241 14.35 -3.46 -40.94
CA HIS A 241 13.93 -3.08 -39.58
C HIS A 241 14.09 -4.24 -38.58
N VAL A 242 14.45 -3.91 -37.34
CA VAL A 242 14.59 -4.85 -36.22
C VAL A 242 13.23 -5.49 -35.88
N SER A 243 13.23 -6.80 -35.58
CA SER A 243 12.00 -7.50 -35.16
C SER A 243 11.45 -6.93 -33.85
N CYS A 244 10.12 -6.77 -33.78
CA CYS A 244 9.41 -6.40 -32.56
C CYS A 244 9.73 -7.33 -31.38
N ASP A 245 10.11 -8.60 -31.62
CA ASP A 245 10.48 -9.53 -30.55
C ASP A 245 11.71 -9.04 -29.77
N ALA A 246 12.72 -8.49 -30.45
CA ALA A 246 13.91 -7.94 -29.79
C ALA A 246 13.58 -6.67 -28.98
N ILE A 247 12.62 -5.89 -29.47
CA ILE A 247 12.11 -4.71 -28.78
C ILE A 247 11.34 -5.11 -27.51
N VAL A 248 10.52 -6.18 -27.58
CA VAL A 248 9.83 -6.76 -26.42
C VAL A 248 10.81 -7.26 -25.35
N GLU A 249 11.94 -7.88 -25.74
CA GLU A 249 12.98 -8.30 -24.79
C GLU A 249 13.62 -7.13 -24.04
N LEU A 250 13.87 -6.00 -24.70
CA LEU A 250 14.38 -4.80 -24.06
C LEU A 250 13.42 -4.24 -23.00
N LEU A 251 12.11 -4.37 -23.20
CA LEU A 251 11.10 -3.98 -22.20
C LEU A 251 11.07 -4.90 -20.97
N HIS A 252 11.57 -6.13 -21.08
CA HIS A 252 11.73 -7.08 -19.98
C HIS A 252 13.08 -6.95 -19.24
N LEU A 253 13.93 -6.01 -19.66
CA LEU A 253 15.02 -5.51 -18.83
C LEU A 253 14.47 -4.53 -17.78
N ASP A 254 15.34 -4.12 -16.85
CA ASP A 254 15.01 -3.14 -15.81
C ASP A 254 14.85 -1.77 -16.49
N VAL A 255 13.60 -1.30 -16.69
CA VAL A 255 13.27 -0.05 -17.39
C VAL A 255 12.12 0.70 -16.71
N SER A 256 12.15 2.04 -16.81
CA SER A 256 11.03 2.90 -16.43
C SER A 256 9.87 2.79 -17.43
N TRP A 257 8.67 3.15 -17.00
CA TRP A 257 7.49 3.23 -17.89
C TRP A 257 7.67 4.28 -19.01
N SER A 258 8.45 5.33 -18.76
CA SER A 258 8.76 6.40 -19.73
C SER A 258 9.71 5.92 -20.82
N THR A 259 10.79 5.22 -20.47
CA THR A 259 11.67 4.56 -21.46
C THR A 259 10.90 3.49 -22.23
N ALA A 260 10.06 2.71 -21.55
CA ALA A 260 9.20 1.72 -22.22
C ALA A 260 8.23 2.35 -23.23
N LEU A 261 7.68 3.54 -22.94
CA LEU A 261 6.80 4.29 -23.85
C LEU A 261 7.57 4.82 -25.08
N GLN A 262 8.81 5.30 -24.91
CA GLN A 262 9.66 5.71 -26.04
C GLN A 262 9.94 4.53 -26.98
N VAL A 263 10.34 3.39 -26.42
CA VAL A 263 10.60 2.13 -27.15
C VAL A 263 9.35 1.60 -27.87
N TYR A 264 8.16 1.71 -27.24
CA TYR A 264 6.87 1.40 -27.86
C TYR A 264 6.52 2.34 -29.02
N THR A 265 6.81 3.63 -28.87
CA THR A 265 6.56 4.65 -29.89
C THR A 265 7.45 4.39 -31.11
N TYR A 266 8.74 4.14 -30.90
CA TYR A 266 9.68 3.72 -31.94
C TYR A 266 9.20 2.47 -32.70
N ALA A 267 8.74 1.43 -31.99
CA ALA A 267 8.21 0.22 -32.62
C ALA A 267 7.01 0.51 -33.54
N LYS A 268 6.11 1.40 -33.10
CA LYS A 268 4.93 1.83 -33.88
C LYS A 268 5.30 2.67 -35.10
N GLU A 269 6.25 3.61 -34.95
CA GLU A 269 6.78 4.44 -36.04
C GLU A 269 7.43 3.59 -37.14
N VAL A 270 8.26 2.62 -36.75
CA VAL A 270 9.00 1.73 -37.65
C VAL A 270 8.12 0.69 -38.32
N ALA A 271 7.23 0.03 -37.58
CA ALA A 271 6.36 -1.01 -38.13
C ALA A 271 5.19 -0.44 -38.95
N ARG A 272 4.81 0.82 -38.71
CA ARG A 272 3.58 1.48 -39.22
C ARG A 272 2.28 0.71 -38.92
N VAL A 273 2.33 -0.15 -37.90
CA VAL A 273 1.24 -0.99 -37.38
C VAL A 273 1.31 -0.92 -35.85
N ASP A 274 0.19 -1.13 -35.17
CA ASP A 274 0.18 -1.17 -33.71
C ASP A 274 1.12 -2.28 -33.17
N PRO A 275 1.94 -2.01 -32.14
CA PRO A 275 2.85 -3.01 -31.60
C PRO A 275 2.11 -4.23 -30.98
N PRO A 276 2.80 -5.39 -30.85
CA PRO A 276 2.18 -6.62 -30.36
C PRO A 276 1.53 -6.49 -28.99
N ALA A 277 0.45 -7.24 -28.75
CA ALA A 277 -0.32 -7.20 -27.51
C ALA A 277 0.53 -7.43 -26.23
N ASP A 278 1.53 -8.32 -26.29
CA ASP A 278 2.50 -8.54 -25.19
C ASP A 278 3.31 -7.28 -24.86
N MET A 279 3.68 -6.49 -25.88
CA MET A 279 4.41 -5.23 -25.72
C MET A 279 3.54 -4.19 -25.01
N THR A 280 2.28 -4.08 -25.44
CA THR A 280 1.27 -3.20 -24.82
C THR A 280 0.97 -3.62 -23.38
N ALA A 281 0.82 -4.92 -23.11
CA ALA A 281 0.60 -5.47 -21.78
C ALA A 281 1.76 -5.16 -20.82
N ARG A 282 3.01 -5.30 -21.29
CA ARG A 282 4.21 -4.95 -20.50
C ARG A 282 4.28 -3.45 -20.20
N LEU A 283 4.01 -2.60 -21.20
CA LEU A 283 3.99 -1.14 -21.02
C LEU A 283 2.90 -0.72 -20.01
N MET A 284 1.67 -1.21 -20.18
CA MET A 284 0.58 -0.98 -19.22
C MET A 284 0.98 -1.46 -17.81
N GLY A 285 1.60 -2.64 -17.71
CA GLY A 285 2.07 -3.21 -16.46
C GLY A 285 3.14 -2.38 -15.73
N LEU A 286 3.96 -1.61 -16.46
CA LEU A 286 4.89 -0.63 -15.88
C LEU A 286 4.17 0.68 -15.49
N MET A 287 3.19 1.11 -16.29
CA MET A 287 2.36 2.28 -15.99
C MET A 287 1.44 2.09 -14.77
N THR A 288 1.09 0.84 -14.43
CA THR A 288 0.15 0.53 -13.33
C THR A 288 0.75 -0.32 -12.21
N GLY A 289 1.95 -0.89 -12.40
CA GLY A 289 2.69 -1.64 -11.39
C GLY A 289 3.01 -0.83 -10.13
N TYR A 290 3.43 -1.51 -9.06
CA TYR A 290 3.63 -0.88 -7.76
C TYR A 290 4.63 0.28 -7.80
N ARG A 291 4.43 1.30 -6.97
CA ARG A 291 5.36 2.42 -6.76
C ARG A 291 6.42 2.02 -5.74
N THR A 292 7.67 2.39 -5.99
CA THR A 292 8.73 2.39 -4.97
C THR A 292 9.02 3.81 -4.50
N ASN A 293 9.42 3.96 -3.24
CA ASN A 293 9.84 5.23 -2.63
C ASN A 293 8.77 6.35 -2.64
N ALA A 294 7.50 6.02 -2.89
CA ALA A 294 6.34 6.95 -2.99
C ALA A 294 6.47 8.10 -4.01
N LEU A 295 7.55 8.15 -4.79
CA LEU A 295 7.81 9.16 -5.82
C LEU A 295 7.34 8.66 -7.20
N GLY A 296 6.84 9.58 -8.02
CA GLY A 296 6.38 9.30 -9.38
C GLY A 296 4.86 9.11 -9.51
N SER A 297 4.28 9.79 -10.51
CA SER A 297 2.92 9.53 -10.96
C SER A 297 2.89 8.29 -11.86
N ARG A 298 2.01 7.33 -11.54
CA ARG A 298 1.71 6.17 -12.39
C ARG A 298 0.61 6.59 -13.38
N PRO A 299 0.86 6.64 -14.71
CA PRO A 299 -0.08 7.21 -15.69
C PRO A 299 -1.21 6.24 -16.05
N TRP A 300 -2.03 5.88 -15.06
CA TRP A 300 -3.13 4.90 -15.18
C TRP A 300 -4.14 5.26 -16.29
N ALA A 301 -4.42 6.55 -16.51
CA ALA A 301 -5.32 6.99 -17.58
C ALA A 301 -4.77 6.66 -18.98
N MET A 302 -3.45 6.76 -19.16
CA MET A 302 -2.78 6.36 -20.41
C MET A 302 -2.82 4.83 -20.58
N ALA A 303 -2.66 4.07 -19.49
CA ALA A 303 -2.77 2.61 -19.53
C ALA A 303 -4.19 2.14 -19.93
N LEU A 304 -5.24 2.82 -19.46
CA LEU A 304 -6.63 2.57 -19.92
C LEU A 304 -6.81 2.94 -21.41
N GLY A 305 -6.24 4.06 -21.87
CA GLY A 305 -6.27 4.42 -23.29
C GLY A 305 -5.54 3.41 -24.20
N LEU A 306 -4.42 2.83 -23.73
CA LEU A 306 -3.73 1.74 -24.41
C LEU A 306 -4.57 0.46 -24.43
N TYR A 307 -5.27 0.13 -23.35
CA TYR A 307 -6.18 -1.02 -23.28
C TYR A 307 -7.35 -0.89 -24.27
N ASP A 308 -8.01 0.27 -24.33
CA ASP A 308 -9.10 0.54 -25.28
C ASP A 308 -8.62 0.54 -26.74
N SER A 309 -7.36 0.90 -26.98
CA SER A 309 -6.71 0.79 -28.30
C SER A 309 -6.42 -0.67 -28.65
N LEU A 310 -5.89 -1.44 -27.70
CA LEU A 310 -5.60 -2.86 -27.86
C LEU A 310 -6.88 -3.67 -28.15
N LEU A 311 -7.98 -3.39 -27.45
CA LEU A 311 -9.29 -3.99 -27.71
C LEU A 311 -9.81 -3.74 -29.15
N LYS A 312 -9.39 -2.63 -29.79
CA LYS A 312 -9.77 -2.28 -31.17
C LYS A 312 -8.80 -2.79 -32.23
N SER A 313 -7.58 -3.18 -31.84
CA SER A 313 -6.51 -3.60 -32.75
C SER A 313 -6.76 -4.93 -33.47
N GLY A 314 -7.70 -5.74 -32.98
CA GLY A 314 -7.96 -7.09 -33.50
C GLY A 314 -6.95 -8.17 -33.06
N TYR A 315 -5.99 -7.83 -32.19
CA TYR A 315 -5.15 -8.83 -31.52
C TYR A 315 -5.91 -9.56 -30.40
N ASP A 316 -5.55 -10.83 -30.19
CA ASP A 316 -5.94 -11.57 -28.98
C ASP A 316 -5.35 -10.86 -27.74
N VAL A 317 -6.21 -10.42 -26.82
CA VAL A 317 -5.79 -9.66 -25.64
C VAL A 317 -5.30 -10.62 -24.54
N PRO A 318 -4.04 -10.52 -24.08
CA PRO A 318 -3.53 -11.40 -23.05
C PRO A 318 -4.13 -11.07 -21.68
N LEU A 319 -4.25 -12.08 -20.81
CA LEU A 319 -4.74 -11.94 -19.44
C LEU A 319 -3.96 -10.88 -18.62
N ASP A 320 -2.67 -10.70 -18.92
CA ASP A 320 -1.81 -9.70 -18.29
C ASP A 320 -2.21 -8.25 -18.68
N ALA A 321 -2.78 -8.02 -19.87
CA ALA A 321 -3.34 -6.72 -20.25
C ALA A 321 -4.66 -6.42 -19.52
N HIS A 322 -5.55 -7.41 -19.41
CA HIS A 322 -6.76 -7.29 -18.58
C HIS A 322 -6.41 -7.03 -17.10
N THR A 323 -5.40 -7.72 -16.58
CA THR A 323 -4.87 -7.50 -15.23
C THR A 323 -4.34 -6.07 -15.07
N ALA A 324 -3.51 -5.58 -16.00
CA ALA A 324 -2.98 -4.23 -15.94
C ALA A 324 -4.06 -3.14 -16.10
N ALA A 325 -5.14 -3.41 -16.83
CA ALA A 325 -6.32 -2.53 -16.89
C ALA A 325 -7.09 -2.49 -15.56
N LEU A 326 -7.22 -3.62 -14.86
CA LEU A 326 -7.79 -3.65 -13.49
C LEU A 326 -6.91 -2.91 -12.48
N ASP A 327 -5.57 -3.09 -12.54
CA ASP A 327 -4.63 -2.28 -11.74
C ASP A 327 -4.77 -0.77 -12.09
N ALA A 328 -5.09 -0.42 -13.34
CA ALA A 328 -5.38 0.98 -13.73
C ALA A 328 -6.68 1.52 -13.11
N VAL A 329 -7.75 0.72 -13.08
CA VAL A 329 -9.01 1.06 -12.40
C VAL A 329 -8.77 1.22 -10.90
N TRP A 330 -8.02 0.30 -10.26
CA TRP A 330 -7.61 0.47 -8.86
C TRP A 330 -6.86 1.80 -8.63
N ARG A 331 -5.92 2.16 -9.52
CA ARG A 331 -5.17 3.41 -9.43
C ARG A 331 -5.98 4.68 -9.72
N SER A 332 -7.07 4.61 -10.50
CA SER A 332 -7.94 5.78 -10.72
C SER A 332 -8.63 6.24 -9.44
N GLY A 333 -8.78 5.36 -8.45
CA GLY A 333 -9.43 5.70 -7.19
C GLY A 333 -8.55 6.43 -6.16
N GLU A 334 -7.22 6.28 -6.23
CA GLU A 334 -6.22 6.72 -5.21
C GLU A 334 -6.55 6.39 -3.73
N SER A 335 -7.58 5.58 -3.48
CA SER A 335 -8.30 5.46 -2.21
C SER A 335 -7.51 4.86 -1.05
N PHE A 336 -6.41 4.17 -1.38
CA PHE A 336 -5.50 3.52 -0.42
C PHE A 336 -4.19 4.28 -0.18
N VAL A 337 -4.00 5.44 -0.84
CA VAL A 337 -2.77 6.26 -0.75
C VAL A 337 -3.03 7.61 -0.08
N LYS A 338 -4.25 8.13 -0.17
CA LYS A 338 -4.67 9.41 0.41
C LYS A 338 -5.73 9.19 1.51
N PRO A 339 -5.37 9.17 2.81
CA PRO A 339 -6.29 8.82 3.91
C PRO A 339 -7.44 9.83 4.15
N HIS A 340 -7.48 10.93 3.40
CA HIS A 340 -8.54 11.95 3.46
C HIS A 340 -9.28 12.14 2.12
N HIS A 341 -9.01 11.29 1.12
CA HIS A 341 -9.68 11.37 -0.19
C HIS A 341 -10.65 10.20 -0.37
N SER A 342 -11.86 10.35 0.17
CA SER A 342 -12.95 9.42 -0.09
C SER A 342 -13.58 9.71 -1.45
N LEU A 343 -13.53 8.75 -2.37
CA LEU A 343 -14.25 8.81 -3.64
C LEU A 343 -15.75 9.02 -3.44
N SER A 344 -16.40 9.76 -4.35
CA SER A 344 -17.85 9.90 -4.35
C SER A 344 -18.53 8.56 -4.66
N PRO A 345 -19.80 8.34 -4.26
CA PRO A 345 -20.54 7.12 -4.62
C PRO A 345 -20.59 6.90 -6.14
N THR A 346 -20.78 7.98 -6.91
CA THR A 346 -20.79 7.95 -8.38
C THR A 346 -19.47 7.48 -8.98
N ASP A 347 -18.33 7.92 -8.45
CA ASP A 347 -17.02 7.47 -8.94
C ASP A 347 -16.78 5.99 -8.64
N ARG A 348 -17.21 5.54 -7.46
CA ARG A 348 -17.14 4.12 -7.05
C ARG A 348 -17.97 3.22 -7.96
N ASP A 349 -19.19 3.64 -8.31
CA ASP A 349 -20.04 2.88 -9.23
C ASP A 349 -19.50 2.90 -10.67
N CYS A 350 -18.90 4.01 -11.12
CA CYS A 350 -18.16 4.05 -12.38
C CYS A 350 -16.97 3.07 -12.39
N MET A 351 -16.18 3.02 -11.31
CA MET A 351 -15.08 2.06 -11.15
C MET A 351 -15.56 0.62 -11.10
N TRP A 352 -16.66 0.34 -10.40
CA TRP A 352 -17.29 -0.98 -10.36
C TRP A 352 -17.75 -1.43 -11.75
N ASN A 353 -18.43 -0.56 -12.48
CA ASN A 353 -18.86 -0.83 -13.85
C ASN A 353 -17.68 -1.07 -14.80
N ALA A 354 -16.56 -0.36 -14.62
CA ALA A 354 -15.33 -0.59 -15.39
C ALA A 354 -14.71 -1.96 -15.07
N LEU A 355 -14.64 -2.34 -13.79
CA LEU A 355 -14.18 -3.66 -13.34
C LEU A 355 -15.02 -4.79 -13.95
N VAL A 356 -16.35 -4.71 -13.83
CA VAL A 356 -17.28 -5.73 -14.35
C VAL A 356 -17.08 -5.91 -15.86
N ARG A 357 -17.03 -4.82 -16.63
CA ARG A 357 -16.75 -4.87 -18.09
C ARG A 357 -15.39 -5.45 -18.46
N ILE A 358 -14.39 -5.42 -17.56
CA ILE A 358 -13.10 -6.10 -17.81
C ILE A 358 -13.23 -7.59 -17.45
N ARG A 359 -13.90 -7.91 -16.34
CA ARG A 359 -14.14 -9.29 -15.90
C ARG A 359 -14.96 -10.11 -16.91
N GLU A 360 -16.03 -9.54 -17.45
CA GLU A 360 -16.92 -10.21 -18.42
C GLU A 360 -16.23 -10.59 -19.74
N ARG A 361 -15.12 -9.91 -20.09
CA ARG A 361 -14.32 -10.22 -21.29
C ARG A 361 -13.38 -11.42 -21.11
N VAL A 362 -13.14 -11.85 -19.87
CA VAL A 362 -12.21 -12.94 -19.56
C VAL A 362 -13.00 -14.20 -19.21
N PRO A 363 -12.97 -15.26 -20.04
CA PRO A 363 -13.65 -16.51 -19.73
C PRO A 363 -12.90 -17.28 -18.64
N ASP A 364 -13.65 -17.90 -17.72
CA ASP A 364 -13.10 -18.53 -16.51
C ASP A 364 -12.04 -19.61 -16.80
N THR A 365 -12.12 -20.26 -17.96
CA THR A 365 -11.13 -21.24 -18.44
C THR A 365 -9.72 -20.67 -18.61
N GLN A 366 -9.56 -19.35 -18.72
CA GLN A 366 -8.27 -18.66 -18.78
C GLN A 366 -7.73 -18.27 -17.39
N VAL A 367 -8.59 -18.16 -16.38
CA VAL A 367 -8.23 -17.72 -15.01
C VAL A 367 -7.65 -18.89 -14.22
N THR A 368 -6.43 -19.30 -14.56
CA THR A 368 -5.72 -20.40 -13.90
C THR A 368 -4.24 -20.10 -13.65
N GLY A 369 -3.69 -20.68 -12.58
CA GLY A 369 -2.27 -20.58 -12.23
C GLY A 369 -1.79 -19.14 -11.99
N ASP A 370 -0.49 -18.90 -12.21
CA ASP A 370 0.21 -17.64 -11.90
C ASP A 370 -0.39 -16.40 -12.60
N ALA A 371 -1.01 -16.55 -13.77
CA ALA A 371 -1.69 -15.46 -14.46
C ALA A 371 -3.12 -15.24 -13.92
N GLY A 372 -3.85 -16.33 -13.65
CA GLY A 372 -5.13 -16.27 -12.94
C GLY A 372 -5.01 -15.61 -11.56
N CYS A 373 -4.00 -15.96 -10.76
CA CYS A 373 -3.77 -15.37 -9.44
C CYS A 373 -3.62 -13.83 -9.52
N ARG A 374 -2.81 -13.35 -10.49
CA ARG A 374 -2.59 -11.91 -10.70
C ARG A 374 -3.87 -11.19 -11.15
N PHE A 375 -4.66 -11.82 -12.01
CA PHE A 375 -5.96 -11.30 -12.44
C PHE A 375 -6.95 -11.21 -11.26
N THR A 376 -7.06 -12.26 -10.44
CA THR A 376 -7.90 -12.25 -9.23
C THR A 376 -7.43 -11.22 -8.20
N GLU A 377 -6.12 -11.08 -7.97
CA GLU A 377 -5.55 -10.04 -7.10
C GLU A 377 -5.90 -8.63 -7.61
N ALA A 378 -5.84 -8.38 -8.92
CA ALA A 378 -6.24 -7.10 -9.50
C ALA A 378 -7.75 -6.84 -9.43
N LEU A 379 -8.60 -7.88 -9.53
CA LEU A 379 -10.03 -7.77 -9.24
C LEU A 379 -10.27 -7.40 -7.78
N ILE A 380 -9.57 -8.02 -6.82
CA ILE A 380 -9.64 -7.72 -5.38
C ILE A 380 -9.28 -6.25 -5.12
N LYS A 381 -8.17 -5.77 -5.68
CA LYS A 381 -7.74 -4.36 -5.59
C LYS A 381 -8.80 -3.39 -6.11
N ALA A 382 -9.32 -3.64 -7.31
CA ALA A 382 -10.27 -2.75 -7.97
C ALA A 382 -11.66 -2.79 -7.28
N ALA A 383 -12.11 -3.96 -6.82
CA ALA A 383 -13.35 -4.11 -6.04
C ALA A 383 -13.26 -3.38 -4.70
N GLY A 384 -12.11 -3.50 -4.01
CA GLY A 384 -11.81 -2.79 -2.78
C GLY A 384 -11.79 -1.26 -2.98
N ALA A 385 -11.19 -0.75 -4.07
CA ALA A 385 -11.21 0.68 -4.39
C ALA A 385 -12.61 1.19 -4.75
N ALA A 386 -13.43 0.38 -5.42
CA ALA A 386 -14.85 0.65 -5.64
C ALA A 386 -15.71 0.53 -4.36
N GLY A 387 -15.11 0.19 -3.21
CA GLY A 387 -15.82 0.08 -1.92
C GLY A 387 -16.70 -1.16 -1.77
N ARG A 388 -16.54 -2.17 -2.63
CA ARG A 388 -17.27 -3.45 -2.59
C ARG A 388 -16.43 -4.50 -1.85
N TRP A 389 -16.30 -4.34 -0.53
CA TRP A 389 -15.45 -5.19 0.31
C TRP A 389 -15.96 -6.65 0.35
N GLU A 390 -17.28 -6.87 0.25
CA GLU A 390 -17.89 -8.20 0.18
C GLU A 390 -17.39 -8.97 -1.05
N ALA A 391 -17.31 -8.29 -2.21
CA ALA A 391 -16.80 -8.88 -3.44
C ALA A 391 -15.30 -9.18 -3.36
N ALA A 392 -14.51 -8.34 -2.69
CA ALA A 392 -13.11 -8.61 -2.44
C ALA A 392 -12.91 -9.85 -1.54
N VAL A 393 -13.75 -10.02 -0.50
CA VAL A 393 -13.74 -11.21 0.37
C VAL A 393 -14.17 -12.47 -0.39
N GLN A 394 -15.19 -12.39 -1.25
CA GLN A 394 -15.62 -13.51 -2.10
C GLN A 394 -14.52 -13.93 -3.07
N LEU A 395 -13.92 -12.99 -3.80
CA LEU A 395 -12.82 -13.25 -4.73
C LEU A 395 -11.59 -13.87 -4.05
N LEU A 396 -11.32 -13.53 -2.78
CA LEU A 396 -10.28 -14.18 -1.98
C LEU A 396 -10.69 -15.59 -1.53
N GLY A 397 -11.98 -15.79 -1.20
CA GLY A 397 -12.54 -17.09 -0.82
C GLY A 397 -12.61 -18.11 -1.98
N ASP A 398 -12.70 -17.62 -3.22
CA ASP A 398 -12.59 -18.42 -4.44
C ASP A 398 -11.16 -18.92 -4.73
N MET A 399 -10.15 -18.46 -3.97
CA MET A 399 -8.76 -18.90 -4.06
C MET A 399 -8.48 -20.08 -3.11
N ASP A 400 -7.69 -21.05 -3.58
CA ASP A 400 -7.29 -22.23 -2.82
C ASP A 400 -6.23 -21.89 -1.77
N VAL A 401 -6.61 -22.03 -0.49
CA VAL A 401 -5.79 -21.71 0.68
C VAL A 401 -4.87 -22.89 1.08
N THR A 402 -4.89 -24.02 0.36
CA THR A 402 -4.09 -25.20 0.71
C THR A 402 -2.59 -25.02 0.41
N LEU A 403 -1.74 -25.46 1.34
CA LEU A 403 -0.27 -25.46 1.22
C LEU A 403 0.29 -26.50 0.23
N ALA A 404 -0.54 -27.06 -0.65
CA ALA A 404 -0.18 -28.20 -1.49
C ALA A 404 0.65 -27.78 -2.73
N THR A 405 1.84 -28.36 -2.91
CA THR A 405 2.81 -28.02 -3.96
C THR A 405 2.45 -28.51 -5.39
N THR A 406 1.17 -28.83 -5.65
CA THR A 406 0.81 -29.89 -6.61
C THR A 406 0.14 -29.44 -7.92
N SER A 407 -0.21 -28.17 -8.12
CA SER A 407 -0.90 -27.76 -9.36
C SER A 407 -0.65 -26.32 -9.83
N HIS A 408 -0.06 -26.19 -11.02
CA HIS A 408 0.04 -24.94 -11.78
C HIS A 408 -1.31 -24.41 -12.32
N ARG A 409 -2.45 -25.01 -11.93
CA ARG A 409 -3.79 -24.53 -12.29
C ARG A 409 -4.52 -23.85 -11.13
N LEU A 410 -4.13 -24.12 -9.89
CA LEU A 410 -4.79 -23.56 -8.70
C LEU A 410 -4.57 -22.05 -8.63
N LEU A 411 -5.57 -21.36 -8.09
CA LEU A 411 -5.50 -19.95 -7.75
C LEU A 411 -5.10 -19.86 -6.28
N VAL A 412 -3.82 -19.65 -5.99
CA VAL A 412 -3.31 -19.55 -4.61
C VAL A 412 -3.27 -18.07 -4.19
N PRO A 413 -3.87 -17.67 -3.05
CA PRO A 413 -3.90 -16.27 -2.63
C PRO A 413 -2.48 -15.78 -2.28
N THR A 414 -2.14 -14.57 -2.72
CA THR A 414 -0.87 -13.91 -2.38
C THR A 414 -0.97 -13.15 -1.07
N ALA A 415 0.17 -12.77 -0.49
CA ALA A 415 0.19 -11.87 0.67
C ALA A 415 -0.54 -10.55 0.34
N GLU A 416 -0.34 -10.03 -0.87
CA GLU A 416 -1.03 -8.88 -1.44
C GLU A 416 -2.55 -9.08 -1.50
N SER A 417 -3.05 -10.22 -2.01
CA SER A 417 -4.50 -10.52 -2.04
C SER A 417 -5.13 -10.42 -0.65
N PHE A 418 -4.46 -10.97 0.38
CA PHE A 418 -4.91 -10.83 1.77
C PHE A 418 -4.87 -9.36 2.23
N LEU A 419 -3.75 -8.66 2.04
CA LEU A 419 -3.59 -7.26 2.49
C LEU A 419 -4.63 -6.32 1.87
N PHE A 420 -4.89 -6.40 0.56
CA PHE A 420 -5.89 -5.56 -0.11
C PHE A 420 -7.32 -5.93 0.31
N THR A 421 -7.62 -7.22 0.53
CA THR A 421 -8.93 -7.64 1.04
C THR A 421 -9.15 -7.09 2.46
N MET A 422 -8.19 -7.26 3.36
CA MET A 422 -8.26 -6.69 4.71
C MET A 422 -8.36 -5.16 4.69
N ALA A 423 -7.62 -4.49 3.80
CA ALA A 423 -7.70 -3.04 3.62
C ALA A 423 -9.09 -2.58 3.19
N SER A 424 -9.77 -3.34 2.30
CA SER A 424 -11.15 -3.05 1.92
C SER A 424 -12.14 -3.22 3.08
N CYS A 425 -12.02 -4.29 3.87
CA CYS A 425 -12.81 -4.50 5.08
C CYS A 425 -12.62 -3.37 6.10
N ASN A 426 -11.36 -2.94 6.33
CA ASN A 426 -11.04 -1.82 7.21
C ASN A 426 -11.62 -0.49 6.70
N ALA A 427 -11.53 -0.22 5.39
CA ALA A 427 -12.14 0.98 4.78
C ALA A 427 -13.67 1.00 4.95
N ALA A 428 -14.32 -0.17 4.92
CA ALA A 428 -15.74 -0.36 5.26
C ALA A 428 -16.01 -0.41 6.78
N ARG A 429 -15.01 -0.18 7.64
CA ARG A 429 -15.03 -0.28 9.12
C ARG A 429 -15.37 -1.67 9.68
N ASN A 430 -15.30 -2.72 8.87
CA ASN A 430 -15.56 -4.11 9.27
C ASN A 430 -14.30 -4.77 9.86
N ALA A 431 -13.91 -4.31 11.04
CA ALA A 431 -12.72 -4.77 11.76
C ALA A 431 -12.74 -6.27 12.10
N ALA A 432 -13.93 -6.85 12.30
CA ALA A 432 -14.10 -8.26 12.62
C ALA A 432 -13.68 -9.17 11.45
N HIS A 433 -14.13 -8.87 10.22
CA HIS A 433 -13.74 -9.62 9.03
C HIS A 433 -12.25 -9.44 8.71
N ALA A 434 -11.72 -8.21 8.84
CA ALA A 434 -10.28 -7.97 8.68
C ALA A 434 -9.45 -8.77 9.70
N SER A 435 -9.88 -8.83 10.96
CA SER A 435 -9.20 -9.61 12.01
C SER A 435 -9.29 -11.13 11.79
N ALA A 436 -10.40 -11.63 11.23
CA ALA A 436 -10.53 -13.04 10.85
C ALA A 436 -9.57 -13.41 9.71
N LEU A 437 -9.53 -12.58 8.66
CA LEU A 437 -8.58 -12.74 7.56
C LEU A 437 -7.12 -12.62 8.01
N TYR A 438 -6.81 -11.76 8.97
CA TYR A 438 -5.45 -11.64 9.52
C TYR A 438 -4.97 -12.94 10.17
N LYS A 439 -5.85 -13.71 10.83
CA LYS A 439 -5.50 -15.02 11.39
C LYS A 439 -5.09 -16.00 10.28
N THR A 440 -5.89 -16.11 9.22
CA THR A 440 -5.55 -16.96 8.06
C THR A 440 -4.27 -16.50 7.37
N PHE A 441 -4.09 -15.19 7.19
CA PHE A 441 -2.86 -14.59 6.67
C PHE A 441 -1.65 -14.98 7.52
N SER A 442 -1.70 -14.80 8.84
CA SER A 442 -0.59 -15.13 9.77
C SER A 442 -0.19 -16.60 9.81
N ALA A 443 -1.06 -17.51 9.35
CA ALA A 443 -0.75 -18.93 9.21
C ALA A 443 0.03 -19.27 7.92
N LEU A 444 0.11 -18.35 6.97
CA LEU A 444 0.71 -18.55 5.63
C LEU A 444 1.84 -17.54 5.33
N TYR A 445 1.73 -16.33 5.86
CA TYR A 445 2.52 -15.16 5.51
C TYR A 445 2.82 -14.28 6.73
N THR A 446 3.83 -13.44 6.60
CA THR A 446 4.12 -12.34 7.54
C THR A 446 3.81 -11.01 6.84
N LEU A 447 3.65 -9.91 7.59
CA LEU A 447 3.49 -8.57 6.98
C LEU A 447 4.68 -8.19 6.07
N ARG A 448 5.87 -8.76 6.32
CA ARG A 448 7.08 -8.64 5.49
C ARG A 448 7.03 -9.40 4.17
N SER A 449 6.07 -10.31 4.00
CA SER A 449 5.92 -11.13 2.79
C SER A 449 5.27 -10.39 1.63
N ALA A 450 4.72 -9.18 1.85
CA ALA A 450 4.02 -8.39 0.86
C ALA A 450 4.84 -7.17 0.39
N HIS A 451 4.57 -6.70 -0.82
CA HIS A 451 5.14 -5.48 -1.38
C HIS A 451 4.90 -4.23 -0.50
N PRO A 452 5.87 -3.30 -0.34
CA PRO A 452 5.69 -2.11 0.49
C PRO A 452 4.48 -1.22 0.17
N GLU A 453 4.06 -1.06 -1.09
CA GLU A 453 2.81 -0.32 -1.42
C GLU A 453 1.55 -1.06 -0.92
N ALA A 454 1.55 -2.40 -0.91
CA ALA A 454 0.44 -3.19 -0.38
C ALA A 454 0.42 -3.17 1.16
N LEU A 455 1.60 -3.25 1.80
CA LEU A 455 1.77 -3.05 3.23
C LEU A 455 1.33 -1.64 3.65
N LEU A 456 1.71 -0.60 2.90
CA LEU A 456 1.29 0.78 3.13
C LEU A 456 -0.23 0.93 3.03
N ALA A 457 -0.87 0.38 1.99
CA ALA A 457 -2.32 0.37 1.83
C ALA A 457 -3.04 -0.28 3.02
N TYR A 458 -2.52 -1.43 3.49
CA TYR A 458 -3.01 -2.10 4.69
C TYR A 458 -2.86 -1.24 5.95
N LEU A 459 -1.64 -0.76 6.23
CA LEU A 459 -1.36 0.06 7.42
C LEU A 459 -2.16 1.38 7.43
N GLN A 460 -2.35 2.03 6.28
CA GLN A 460 -3.22 3.20 6.17
C GLN A 460 -4.67 2.87 6.47
N SER A 461 -5.16 1.71 6.02
CA SER A 461 -6.55 1.27 6.24
C SER A 461 -6.89 1.10 7.73
N LEU A 462 -5.92 0.70 8.57
CA LEU A 462 -6.12 0.45 10.00
C LEU A 462 -6.64 1.67 10.77
N ARG A 463 -6.40 2.90 10.25
CA ARG A 463 -6.93 4.15 10.82
C ARG A 463 -8.45 4.19 10.90
N ASN A 464 -9.12 3.52 9.96
CA ASN A 464 -10.59 3.45 9.92
C ASN A 464 -11.17 2.53 11.02
N VAL A 465 -10.32 1.72 11.66
CA VAL A 465 -10.71 0.69 12.65
C VAL A 465 -9.94 0.81 13.97
N GLU A 466 -9.26 1.93 14.24
CA GLU A 466 -8.53 2.18 15.50
C GLU A 466 -9.38 2.04 16.78
N GLN A 467 -10.70 2.25 16.69
CA GLN A 467 -11.64 2.03 17.80
C GLN A 467 -12.12 0.58 17.94
N LEU A 468 -11.92 -0.24 16.90
CA LEU A 468 -12.61 -1.52 16.71
C LEU A 468 -11.66 -2.73 16.68
N SER A 469 -10.35 -2.50 16.47
CA SER A 469 -9.34 -3.56 16.44
C SER A 469 -8.31 -3.39 17.55
N ALA A 470 -8.25 -4.39 18.44
CA ALA A 470 -7.23 -4.47 19.49
C ALA A 470 -5.83 -4.83 18.97
N HIS A 471 -5.73 -5.42 17.78
CA HIS A 471 -4.49 -6.05 17.27
C HIS A 471 -3.54 -5.08 16.54
N ILE A 472 -3.93 -3.81 16.35
CA ILE A 472 -3.13 -2.83 15.59
C ILE A 472 -1.75 -2.62 16.23
N GLY A 473 -1.69 -2.52 17.56
CA GLY A 473 -0.44 -2.24 18.25
C GLY A 473 0.53 -3.41 18.21
N SER A 474 0.03 -4.64 18.42
CA SER A 474 0.86 -5.86 18.30
C SER A 474 1.36 -6.09 16.87
N GLN A 475 0.58 -5.74 15.84
CA GLN A 475 1.02 -5.81 14.44
C GLN A 475 2.15 -4.83 14.11
N VAL A 476 2.04 -3.58 14.59
CA VAL A 476 3.11 -2.57 14.40
C VAL A 476 4.35 -2.94 15.22
N GLU A 477 4.16 -3.51 16.42
CA GLU A 477 5.23 -4.00 17.28
C GLU A 477 6.00 -5.17 16.65
N GLU A 478 5.31 -6.20 16.16
CA GLU A 478 5.91 -7.32 15.41
C GLU A 478 6.71 -6.83 14.20
N LEU A 479 6.12 -5.90 13.42
CA LEU A 479 6.76 -5.33 12.23
C LEU A 479 8.04 -4.54 12.53
N VAL A 480 8.14 -3.88 13.69
CA VAL A 480 9.29 -3.01 14.04
C VAL A 480 10.35 -3.73 14.85
N MET A 481 9.95 -4.74 15.65
CA MET A 481 10.86 -5.46 16.53
C MET A 481 11.63 -6.59 15.84
N ASP A 482 11.30 -6.92 14.58
CA ASP A 482 12.04 -7.89 13.76
C ASP A 482 13.42 -7.40 13.26
N ASP A 483 13.76 -6.13 13.53
CA ASP A 483 15.00 -5.42 13.15
C ASP A 483 15.36 -5.48 11.65
N LYS A 484 14.36 -5.72 10.79
CA LYS A 484 14.49 -5.61 9.33
C LYS A 484 14.08 -4.18 8.93
N GLY A 485 14.79 -3.57 7.97
CA GLY A 485 14.49 -2.19 7.53
C GLY A 485 13.04 -2.02 7.04
N LEU A 486 12.49 -0.81 7.12
CA LEU A 486 11.10 -0.53 6.72
C LEU A 486 11.03 0.76 5.89
N ASP A 487 10.31 0.70 4.77
CA ASP A 487 10.11 1.83 3.85
C ASP A 487 9.59 3.08 4.58
N ARG A 488 10.17 4.25 4.26
CA ARG A 488 9.85 5.56 4.85
C ARG A 488 8.35 5.84 5.02
N PRO A 489 7.46 5.62 4.02
CA PRO A 489 6.03 5.86 4.20
C PRO A 489 5.38 4.91 5.22
N CYS A 490 5.81 3.64 5.27
CA CYS A 490 5.33 2.69 6.26
C CYS A 490 5.78 3.10 7.67
N CYS A 491 7.02 3.57 7.84
CA CYS A 491 7.50 4.12 9.11
C CYS A 491 6.62 5.29 9.61
N VAL A 492 6.33 6.25 8.73
CA VAL A 492 5.44 7.40 9.05
C VAL A 492 4.03 6.92 9.42
N VAL A 493 3.48 5.93 8.70
CA VAL A 493 2.15 5.40 8.99
C VAL A 493 2.10 4.64 10.32
N CYS A 494 3.13 3.85 10.64
CA CYS A 494 3.27 3.18 11.94
C CYS A 494 3.38 4.20 13.09
N LEU A 495 4.17 5.27 12.94
CA LEU A 495 4.23 6.36 13.93
C LEU A 495 2.87 7.03 14.13
N GLN A 496 2.13 7.28 13.05
CA GLN A 496 0.77 7.84 13.12
C GLN A 496 -0.19 6.91 13.86
N LEU A 497 -0.18 5.60 13.59
CA LEU A 497 -0.99 4.61 14.34
C LEU A 497 -0.62 4.58 15.83
N LEU A 498 0.68 4.50 16.17
CA LEU A 498 1.14 4.47 17.56
C LEU A 498 0.80 5.77 18.34
N SER A 499 0.76 6.91 17.65
CA SER A 499 0.38 8.20 18.24
C SER A 499 -1.09 8.27 18.68
N SER A 500 -1.94 7.39 18.17
CA SER A 500 -3.33 7.26 18.61
C SER A 500 -3.40 6.70 20.04
N GLN A 501 -4.19 7.32 20.90
CA GLN A 501 -4.45 6.84 22.26
C GLN A 501 -5.14 5.46 22.28
N ARG A 502 -5.75 5.04 21.17
CA ARG A 502 -6.56 3.80 21.07
C ARG A 502 -5.75 2.57 20.72
N VAL A 503 -4.61 2.75 20.06
CA VAL A 503 -3.69 1.67 19.71
C VAL A 503 -2.84 1.34 20.93
N HIS A 504 -2.88 0.09 21.41
CA HIS A 504 -2.15 -0.37 22.59
C HIS A 504 -1.10 -1.41 22.18
N THR A 505 0.14 -1.22 22.63
CA THR A 505 1.26 -2.17 22.40
C THR A 505 1.28 -3.23 23.49
N THR A 506 1.87 -4.40 23.22
CA THR A 506 1.71 -5.59 24.06
C THR A 506 2.94 -5.97 24.87
N GLN A 507 4.16 -5.68 24.40
CA GLN A 507 5.41 -6.07 25.06
C GLN A 507 6.28 -4.85 25.39
N GLU A 508 6.36 -3.90 24.45
CA GLU A 508 7.21 -2.73 24.51
C GLU A 508 6.41 -1.43 24.69
N ALA A 509 7.05 -0.46 25.34
CA ALA A 509 6.49 0.88 25.46
C ALA A 509 6.53 1.59 24.09
N LYS A 510 5.43 2.25 23.71
CA LYS A 510 5.27 2.99 22.43
C LYS A 510 6.48 3.84 22.03
N TRP A 511 7.14 4.48 22.99
CA TRP A 511 8.29 5.35 22.75
C TRP A 511 9.54 4.58 22.26
N ARG A 512 9.75 3.34 22.70
CA ARG A 512 10.86 2.48 22.23
C ARG A 512 10.62 2.04 20.78
N ILE A 513 9.40 1.64 20.46
CA ILE A 513 8.99 1.32 19.08
C ILE A 513 9.13 2.55 18.19
N ALA A 514 8.76 3.74 18.68
CA ALA A 514 8.96 5.00 17.97
C ALA A 514 10.44 5.32 17.73
N GLN A 515 11.35 5.06 18.68
CA GLN A 515 12.79 5.21 18.47
C GLN A 515 13.33 4.29 17.37
N LYS A 516 12.92 3.01 17.35
CA LYS A 516 13.28 2.08 16.25
C LYS A 516 12.73 2.58 14.91
N LEU A 517 11.48 3.03 14.86
CA LEU A 517 10.85 3.61 13.66
C LEU A 517 11.56 4.86 13.14
N LEU A 518 12.06 5.74 14.02
CA LEU A 518 12.86 6.90 13.62
C LEU A 518 14.19 6.46 12.96
N ARG A 519 14.90 5.51 13.55
CA ARG A 519 16.14 4.95 12.97
C ARG A 519 15.89 4.32 11.59
N MET A 520 14.78 3.62 11.42
CA MET A 520 14.34 3.07 10.12
C MET A 520 13.84 4.13 9.14
N TYR A 521 13.30 5.26 9.61
CA TYR A 521 12.88 6.39 8.77
C TYR A 521 14.10 7.11 8.18
N ASP A 522 15.13 7.31 8.99
CA ASP A 522 16.36 8.05 8.64
C ASP A 522 17.33 7.29 7.73
N SER A 523 17.21 5.96 7.59
CA SER A 523 17.99 5.20 6.58
C SER A 523 17.58 5.51 5.13
N ASN A 524 16.51 6.27 4.93
CA ASN A 524 15.92 6.56 3.63
C ASN A 524 16.21 8.00 3.17
N PRO A 525 16.46 8.24 1.87
CA PRO A 525 16.79 9.57 1.36
C PRO A 525 15.66 10.57 1.63
N TRP A 526 16.03 11.76 2.09
CA TRP A 526 15.08 12.80 2.47
C TRP A 526 14.51 13.53 1.24
N PRO A 527 13.25 14.02 1.30
CA PRO A 527 12.71 14.89 0.27
C PRO A 527 13.61 16.12 0.04
N GLN A 528 14.00 16.33 -1.21
CA GLN A 528 14.85 17.45 -1.62
C GLN A 528 14.07 18.78 -1.69
N GLN A 529 12.75 18.72 -1.88
CA GLN A 529 11.87 19.89 -1.84
C GLN A 529 11.59 20.31 -0.38
N PRO A 530 11.96 21.54 0.05
CA PRO A 530 11.85 21.95 1.46
C PRO A 530 10.42 21.94 2.02
N GLN A 531 9.41 22.26 1.21
CA GLN A 531 8.01 22.25 1.63
C GLN A 531 7.49 20.83 1.90
N VAL A 532 7.82 19.87 1.03
CA VAL A 532 7.48 18.45 1.21
C VAL A 532 8.17 17.90 2.45
N ARG A 533 9.46 18.22 2.63
CA ARG A 533 10.23 17.88 3.84
C ARG A 533 9.56 18.45 5.09
N LYS A 534 9.19 19.73 5.11
CA LYS A 534 8.50 20.38 6.25
C LYS A 534 7.20 19.65 6.61
N ALA A 535 6.34 19.37 5.63
CA ALA A 535 5.05 18.72 5.87
C ALA A 535 5.19 17.28 6.42
N GLU A 536 6.16 16.52 5.90
CA GLU A 536 6.43 15.16 6.37
C GLU A 536 7.06 15.15 7.78
N LEU A 537 8.06 16.01 8.03
CA LEU A 537 8.67 16.14 9.36
C LEU A 537 7.67 16.64 10.41
N GLN A 538 6.83 17.62 10.09
CA GLN A 538 5.78 18.06 11.01
C GLN A 538 4.79 16.92 11.35
N THR A 539 4.58 15.97 10.43
CA THR A 539 3.80 14.76 10.70
C THR A 539 4.53 13.82 11.65
N VAL A 540 5.82 13.55 11.42
CA VAL A 540 6.67 12.72 12.30
C VAL A 540 6.80 13.32 13.70
N PHE A 541 7.16 14.60 13.80
CA PHE A 541 7.35 15.31 15.06
C PHE A 541 6.05 15.38 15.87
N ARG A 542 4.90 15.63 15.22
CA ARG A 542 3.58 15.51 15.85
C ARG A 542 3.39 14.12 16.49
N CYS A 543 3.74 13.04 15.79
CA CYS A 543 3.59 11.69 16.33
C CYS A 543 4.50 11.48 17.55
N CYS A 544 5.76 11.92 17.49
CA CYS A 544 6.70 11.84 18.60
C CYS A 544 6.22 12.63 19.83
N HIS A 545 5.70 13.85 19.63
CA HIS A 545 5.11 14.68 20.69
C HIS A 545 3.90 14.00 21.35
N LEU A 546 2.95 13.50 20.55
CA LEU A 546 1.77 12.79 21.05
C LEU A 546 2.14 11.53 21.86
N ILE A 547 3.12 10.75 21.38
CA ILE A 547 3.63 9.55 22.06
C ILE A 547 4.31 9.96 23.38
N ALA A 548 5.23 10.91 23.36
CA ALA A 548 5.95 11.38 24.55
C ALA A 548 4.98 11.91 25.63
N ALA A 549 4.04 12.78 25.26
CA ALA A 549 3.02 13.31 26.15
C ALA A 549 2.11 12.20 26.71
N SER A 550 1.72 11.19 25.90
CA SER A 550 0.96 10.05 26.40
C SER A 550 1.74 9.22 27.43
N THR A 551 3.05 9.06 27.24
CA THR A 551 3.89 8.28 28.18
C THR A 551 4.11 9.01 29.50
N ALA A 552 4.23 10.34 29.48
CA ALA A 552 4.39 11.16 30.68
C ALA A 552 3.14 11.18 31.60
N ASN A 553 1.96 10.86 31.06
CA ASN A 553 0.76 10.68 31.87
C ASN A 553 0.83 9.37 32.67
N ASN A 554 1.18 8.26 32.01
CA ASN A 554 1.21 6.92 32.63
C ASN A 554 2.21 6.85 33.79
N THR A 555 3.32 7.58 33.71
CA THR A 555 4.35 7.59 34.77
C THR A 555 3.88 8.20 36.10
N LYS A 556 2.75 8.92 36.15
CA LYS A 556 2.14 9.34 37.42
C LYS A 556 1.38 8.22 38.14
N ALA A 557 1.00 7.14 37.44
CA ALA A 557 0.20 6.04 37.99
C ALA A 557 1.03 4.90 38.61
N THR A 558 2.32 4.80 38.26
CA THR A 558 3.22 3.73 38.76
C THR A 558 4.47 4.33 39.39
N SER A 559 4.50 4.40 40.72
CA SER A 559 5.63 4.92 41.52
C SER A 559 6.89 4.03 41.51
N SER A 560 6.87 2.93 40.75
CA SER A 560 8.01 2.02 40.57
C SER A 560 8.65 2.19 39.19
N ALA A 561 9.89 2.69 39.17
CA ALA A 561 10.82 2.64 38.02
C ALA A 561 10.32 3.19 36.67
N ALA A 562 9.56 4.29 36.67
CA ALA A 562 9.20 5.05 35.47
C ALA A 562 10.43 5.68 34.79
N ALA A 563 10.96 5.04 33.74
CA ALA A 563 12.03 5.62 32.92
C ALA A 563 11.54 6.87 32.18
N LEU A 564 12.29 7.98 32.31
CA LEU A 564 12.05 9.22 31.56
C LEU A 564 12.06 8.94 30.05
N CYS A 565 11.00 9.36 29.35
CA CYS A 565 10.85 9.15 27.90
C CYS A 565 11.93 9.92 27.12
N PRO A 566 12.93 9.26 26.49
CA PRO A 566 14.05 9.93 25.84
C PRO A 566 13.76 10.29 24.36
N LEU A 567 12.57 9.97 23.85
CA LEU A 567 12.19 10.07 22.43
C LEU A 567 12.42 11.48 21.84
N LEU A 568 11.94 12.53 22.50
CA LEU A 568 12.11 13.91 22.03
C LEU A 568 13.55 14.45 22.24
N PRO A 569 14.22 14.22 23.40
CA PRO A 569 15.64 14.53 23.56
C PRO A 569 16.56 13.90 22.52
N GLU A 570 16.40 12.60 22.22
CA GLU A 570 17.20 11.90 21.21
C GLU A 570 16.93 12.44 19.80
N LEU A 571 15.66 12.62 19.44
CA LEU A 571 15.28 13.21 18.15
C LEU A 571 15.88 14.61 17.98
N ARG A 572 15.85 15.45 19.02
CA ARG A 572 16.51 16.77 18.98
C ARG A 572 18.02 16.64 18.82
N ALA A 573 18.68 15.76 19.57
CA ALA A 573 20.13 15.55 19.46
C ALA A 573 20.53 15.09 18.05
N TYR A 574 19.72 14.24 17.41
CA TYR A 574 19.89 13.80 16.03
C TYR A 574 19.70 14.94 15.01
N LEU A 575 18.62 15.73 15.11
CA LEU A 575 18.43 16.89 14.23
C LEU A 575 19.57 17.92 14.38
N VAL A 576 20.08 18.11 15.60
CA VAL A 576 21.22 18.98 15.87
C VAL A 576 22.51 18.45 15.23
N SER A 577 22.74 17.13 15.19
CA SER A 577 23.94 16.55 14.57
C SER A 577 23.90 16.55 13.04
N VAL A 578 22.70 16.40 12.43
CA VAL A 578 22.53 16.40 10.97
C VAL A 578 22.40 17.80 10.37
N PHE A 579 21.59 18.67 10.97
CA PHE A 579 21.26 20.00 10.41
C PHE A 579 21.86 21.18 11.18
N GLY A 580 22.45 20.92 12.36
CA GLY A 580 22.92 21.97 13.26
C GLY A 580 21.83 22.53 14.18
N ARG A 581 22.27 23.13 15.29
CA ARG A 581 21.38 23.64 16.36
C ARG A 581 20.41 24.73 15.94
N ASN A 582 20.76 25.51 14.92
CA ASN A 582 19.99 26.67 14.46
C ASN A 582 19.16 26.37 13.19
N SER A 583 19.01 25.10 12.83
CA SER A 583 18.26 24.64 11.66
C SER A 583 16.76 24.93 11.74
N CYS A 584 16.11 24.95 10.58
CA CYS A 584 14.65 25.05 10.49
C CYS A 584 14.00 23.77 11.05
N GLU A 585 14.61 22.61 10.82
CA GLU A 585 14.17 21.31 11.32
C GLU A 585 14.07 21.28 12.86
N CYS A 586 15.06 21.83 13.58
CA CYS A 586 14.98 21.98 15.05
C CYS A 586 13.85 22.92 15.48
N GLN A 587 13.63 24.04 14.76
CA GLN A 587 12.54 24.98 15.04
C GLN A 587 11.17 24.34 14.77
N TRP A 588 11.02 23.52 13.73
CA TRP A 588 9.78 22.80 13.44
C TRP A 588 9.48 21.71 14.48
N LEU A 589 10.50 21.10 15.08
CA LEU A 589 10.32 20.20 16.23
C LEU A 589 9.79 20.94 17.45
N ASP A 590 10.29 22.16 17.72
CA ASP A 590 9.80 23.00 18.82
C ASP A 590 8.37 23.49 18.55
N ASP A 591 8.09 23.99 17.34
CA ASP A 591 6.76 24.47 16.92
C ASP A 591 5.66 23.40 16.95
N THR A 592 6.02 22.12 16.83
CA THR A 592 5.08 21.00 16.85
C THR A 592 4.72 20.51 18.26
N GLU A 593 5.34 21.05 19.31
CA GLU A 593 5.00 20.76 20.72
C GLU A 593 3.53 21.02 21.04
N VAL A 594 2.90 21.97 20.33
CA VAL A 594 1.47 22.30 20.47
C VAL A 594 0.56 21.07 20.35
N TYR A 595 0.93 20.06 19.55
CA TYR A 595 0.14 18.85 19.40
C TYR A 595 0.08 18.00 20.68
N SER A 596 1.04 18.11 21.61
CA SER A 596 1.02 17.44 22.91
C SER A 596 -0.22 17.78 23.74
N LEU A 597 -0.82 18.98 23.53
CA LEU A 597 -2.11 19.34 24.12
C LEU A 597 -3.19 18.28 23.83
N LEU A 598 -3.17 17.61 22.68
CA LEU A 598 -4.17 16.56 22.37
C LEU A 598 -4.09 15.34 23.31
N THR A 599 -2.98 15.07 24.00
CA THR A 599 -2.83 13.86 24.85
C THR A 599 -2.45 14.13 26.30
N THR A 600 -1.85 15.27 26.63
CA THR A 600 -1.48 15.64 28.01
C THR A 600 -2.67 15.63 28.98
N GLN A 601 -2.47 15.09 30.19
CA GLN A 601 -3.43 15.11 31.32
C GLN A 601 -3.02 16.05 32.47
N SER A 602 -1.86 16.71 32.38
CA SER A 602 -1.40 17.74 33.33
C SER A 602 -1.76 19.14 32.83
N TRP A 603 -2.49 19.90 33.63
CA TRP A 603 -2.88 21.28 33.29
C TRP A 603 -1.66 22.23 33.36
N GLU A 604 -0.71 21.97 34.24
CA GLU A 604 0.55 22.71 34.36
C GLU A 604 1.40 22.56 33.09
N CYS A 605 1.51 21.32 32.60
CA CYS A 605 2.18 21.01 31.35
C CYS A 605 1.48 21.72 30.17
N ALA A 606 0.15 21.61 30.08
CA ALA A 606 -0.65 22.25 29.04
C ALA A 606 -0.48 23.79 29.03
N LEU A 607 -0.52 24.43 30.21
CA LEU A 607 -0.27 25.86 30.38
C LEU A 607 1.14 26.23 29.91
N SER A 608 2.16 25.44 30.29
CA SER A 608 3.55 25.72 29.90
C SER A 608 3.76 25.64 28.38
N ILE A 609 3.08 24.70 27.70
CA ILE A 609 3.11 24.58 26.23
C ILE A 609 2.42 25.81 25.60
N TYR A 610 1.23 26.17 26.07
CA TYR A 610 0.52 27.34 25.55
C TYR A 610 1.31 28.65 25.76
N GLN A 611 1.95 28.82 26.91
CA GLN A 611 2.82 29.96 27.20
C GLN A 611 4.01 30.04 26.23
N ARG A 612 4.77 28.95 26.05
CA ARG A 612 5.92 28.90 25.13
C ARG A 612 5.52 29.14 23.67
N GLN A 613 4.45 28.47 23.23
CA GLN A 613 4.11 28.35 21.81
C GLN A 613 3.19 29.47 21.30
N VAL A 614 2.47 30.17 22.19
CA VAL A 614 1.54 31.25 21.83
C VAL A 614 1.94 32.57 22.49
N ILE A 615 2.01 32.62 23.82
CA ILE A 615 2.14 33.90 24.55
C ILE A 615 3.54 34.51 24.38
N GLN A 616 4.58 33.67 24.38
CA GLN A 616 5.98 34.09 24.22
C GLN A 616 6.43 34.16 22.75
N ARG A 617 5.56 33.79 21.79
CA ARG A 617 5.89 33.73 20.37
C ARG A 617 5.82 35.14 19.74
N PRO A 618 6.86 35.60 19.01
CA PRO A 618 6.81 36.88 18.31
C PRO A 618 5.67 36.94 17.30
N LEU A 619 4.91 38.03 17.27
CA LEU A 619 3.75 38.25 16.37
C LEU A 619 4.06 37.91 14.90
N ALA A 620 5.23 38.31 14.41
CA ALA A 620 5.68 38.04 13.04
C ALA A 620 5.91 36.56 12.70
N ARG A 621 5.96 35.66 13.70
CA ARG A 621 6.13 34.21 13.54
C ARG A 621 4.87 33.41 13.86
N MET A 622 3.74 34.07 14.13
CA MET A 622 2.47 33.40 14.43
C MET A 622 1.93 32.60 13.24
N THR A 623 2.26 33.02 12.02
CA THR A 623 1.93 32.31 10.77
C THR A 623 2.71 31.02 10.56
N ASP A 624 3.82 30.81 11.28
CA ASP A 624 4.67 29.62 11.12
C ASP A 624 4.19 28.40 11.94
N LEU A 625 3.22 28.61 12.85
CA LEU A 625 2.59 27.55 13.64
C LEU A 625 2.05 26.43 12.73
N PRO A 626 2.18 25.15 13.13
CA PRO A 626 1.74 24.01 12.31
C PRO A 626 0.21 23.86 12.23
N ILE A 627 -0.54 24.64 13.02
CA ILE A 627 -2.01 24.74 13.01
C ILE A 627 -2.45 26.19 13.27
N PRO A 628 -3.63 26.62 12.78
CA PRO A 628 -4.18 27.94 13.06
C PRO A 628 -4.32 28.22 14.57
N LEU A 629 -4.01 29.44 15.00
CA LEU A 629 -4.08 29.87 16.41
C LEU A 629 -5.42 29.54 17.10
N ARG A 630 -6.54 29.73 16.40
CA ARG A 630 -7.88 29.37 16.89
C ARG A 630 -7.98 27.88 17.29
N GLN A 631 -7.34 26.98 16.54
CA GLN A 631 -7.28 25.56 16.89
C GLN A 631 -6.40 25.31 18.13
N VAL A 632 -5.29 26.05 18.28
CA VAL A 632 -4.43 25.99 19.48
C VAL A 632 -5.21 26.38 20.74
N ARG A 633 -5.92 27.52 20.70
CA ARG A 633 -6.81 27.98 21.78
C ARG A 633 -7.87 26.94 22.14
N HIS A 634 -8.48 26.34 21.12
CA HIS A 634 -9.49 25.31 21.32
C HIS A 634 -8.92 24.02 21.93
N MET A 635 -7.76 23.56 21.46
CA MET A 635 -7.06 22.41 22.02
C MET A 635 -6.64 22.64 23.47
N PHE A 636 -6.14 23.82 23.81
CA PHE A 636 -5.79 24.18 25.18
C PHE A 636 -7.02 24.16 26.10
N ALA A 637 -8.12 24.80 25.70
CA ALA A 637 -9.39 24.78 26.45
C ALA A 637 -9.97 23.36 26.62
N GLN A 638 -9.94 22.53 25.57
CA GLN A 638 -10.31 21.10 25.66
C GLN A 638 -9.40 20.30 26.60
N THR A 639 -8.15 20.71 26.78
CA THR A 639 -7.20 20.05 27.70
C THR A 639 -7.52 20.41 29.14
N LEU A 640 -7.73 21.69 29.44
CA LEU A 640 -8.20 22.13 30.76
C LEU A 640 -9.53 21.46 31.14
N LEU A 641 -10.47 21.34 30.19
CA LEU A 641 -11.72 20.60 30.41
C LEU A 641 -11.46 19.11 30.74
N ARG A 642 -10.58 18.42 30.02
CA ARG A 642 -10.25 17.02 30.33
C ARG A 642 -9.58 16.87 31.70
N CYS A 643 -8.69 17.79 32.08
CA CYS A 643 -8.12 17.82 33.43
C CYS A 643 -9.21 18.03 34.49
N SER A 644 -10.23 18.87 34.24
CA SER A 644 -11.36 19.07 35.16
C SER A 644 -12.27 17.85 35.31
N ARG A 645 -12.40 17.02 34.26
CA ARG A 645 -13.13 15.74 34.33
C ARG A 645 -12.35 14.76 35.21
N ALA A 646 -11.05 14.57 34.93
CA ALA A 646 -10.19 13.68 35.70
C ALA A 646 -10.09 14.08 37.18
N ALA A 647 -10.08 15.38 37.51
CA ALA A 647 -10.10 15.86 38.90
C ALA A 647 -11.36 15.45 39.67
N LYS A 648 -12.51 15.33 38.99
CA LYS A 648 -13.77 14.85 39.59
C LYS A 648 -13.84 13.33 39.72
N ASP A 649 -13.40 12.59 38.71
CA ASP A 649 -13.55 11.13 38.68
C ASP A 649 -12.75 10.46 39.83
N VAL A 650 -11.67 11.11 40.31
CA VAL A 650 -10.89 10.71 41.50
C VAL A 650 -11.69 10.78 42.81
N GLU A 651 -12.70 11.65 42.94
CA GLU A 651 -13.60 11.67 44.10
C GLU A 651 -14.64 10.54 44.07
N GLY A 652 -14.85 9.90 42.90
CA GLY A 652 -15.85 8.85 42.69
C GLY A 652 -15.35 7.43 42.89
N GLU A 653 -14.10 7.14 42.50
CA GLU A 653 -13.49 5.79 42.57
C GLU A 653 -12.58 5.55 43.78
N ARG A 654 -12.30 6.57 44.61
CA ARG A 654 -11.64 6.33 45.90
C ARG A 654 -12.62 5.65 46.86
N ASP A 655 -12.42 4.35 47.05
CA ASP A 655 -12.98 3.61 48.17
C ASP A 655 -12.82 4.40 49.48
N LYS A 656 -13.94 4.59 50.19
CA LYS A 656 -14.09 5.51 51.35
C LYS A 656 -13.45 4.95 52.64
N PHE A 657 -12.18 4.56 52.54
CA PHE A 657 -11.42 3.81 53.55
C PHE A 657 -10.11 4.48 53.99
N LEU A 658 -9.82 5.70 53.52
CA LEU A 658 -8.69 6.51 54.01
C LEU A 658 -9.19 7.55 55.02
N LEU A 659 -8.83 7.36 56.29
CA LEU A 659 -9.26 8.15 57.45
C LEU A 659 -8.43 9.44 57.66
N ASP A 660 -8.09 10.14 56.57
CA ASP A 660 -7.23 11.34 56.62
C ASP A 660 -7.96 12.58 56.08
N GLU A 661 -8.86 13.11 56.93
CA GLU A 661 -9.75 14.24 56.60
C GLU A 661 -8.97 15.52 56.23
N GLU A 662 -7.75 15.71 56.75
CA GLU A 662 -6.90 16.85 56.42
C GLU A 662 -6.33 16.75 55.00
N LEU A 663 -5.93 15.55 54.57
CA LEU A 663 -5.48 15.30 53.20
C LEU A 663 -6.62 15.48 52.19
N GLU A 664 -7.82 14.96 52.50
CA GLU A 664 -8.99 15.16 51.63
C GLU A 664 -9.39 16.63 51.52
N ALA A 665 -9.34 17.40 52.62
CA ALA A 665 -9.63 18.83 52.60
C ALA A 665 -8.63 19.59 51.70
N GLN A 666 -7.32 19.31 51.82
CA GLN A 666 -6.30 19.92 50.99
C GLN A 666 -6.44 19.56 49.50
N GLU A 667 -6.84 18.33 49.17
CA GLU A 667 -7.08 17.93 47.78
C GLU A 667 -8.36 18.58 47.19
N ARG A 668 -9.41 18.74 47.99
CA ARG A 668 -10.63 19.47 47.61
C ARG A 668 -10.34 20.94 47.34
N ASP A 669 -9.61 21.62 48.23
CA ASP A 669 -9.27 23.03 48.05
C ASP A 669 -8.41 23.25 46.79
N ARG A 670 -7.38 22.42 46.57
CA ARG A 670 -6.59 22.42 45.32
C ARG A 670 -7.45 22.20 44.07
N THR A 671 -8.47 21.34 44.16
CA THR A 671 -9.40 21.08 43.06
C THR A 671 -10.28 22.29 42.77
N ILE A 672 -10.78 22.97 43.80
CA ILE A 672 -11.57 24.22 43.67
C ILE A 672 -10.71 25.34 43.05
N GLU A 673 -9.48 25.54 43.54
CA GLU A 673 -8.52 26.51 42.98
C GLU A 673 -8.24 26.24 41.50
N PHE A 674 -7.96 24.99 41.14
CA PHE A 674 -7.73 24.58 39.76
C PHE A 674 -8.96 24.83 38.86
N LEU A 675 -10.17 24.52 39.33
CA LEU A 675 -11.40 24.73 38.56
C LEU A 675 -11.66 26.22 38.30
N ALA A 676 -11.50 27.07 39.32
CA ALA A 676 -11.62 28.52 39.18
C ALA A 676 -10.53 29.09 38.22
N PHE A 677 -9.29 28.62 38.35
CA PHE A 677 -8.20 28.93 37.43
C PHE A 677 -8.53 28.52 35.99
N ALA A 678 -9.07 27.32 35.77
CA ALA A 678 -9.40 26.79 34.46
C ALA A 678 -10.52 27.59 33.77
N VAL A 679 -11.60 27.93 34.48
CA VAL A 679 -12.69 28.79 33.95
C VAL A 679 -12.14 30.12 33.50
N ARG A 680 -11.42 30.83 34.38
CA ARG A 680 -10.82 32.13 34.08
C ARG A 680 -9.85 32.04 32.89
N THR A 681 -8.92 31.09 32.93
CA THR A 681 -7.91 30.94 31.86
C THR A 681 -8.56 30.68 30.50
N VAL A 682 -9.67 29.93 30.43
CA VAL A 682 -10.39 29.76 29.17
C VAL A 682 -11.06 31.07 28.73
N GLN A 683 -11.64 31.86 29.64
CA GLN A 683 -12.21 33.17 29.30
C GLN A 683 -11.13 34.14 28.78
N ASP A 684 -10.05 34.34 29.53
CA ASP A 684 -8.89 35.18 29.19
C ASP A 684 -8.26 34.82 27.82
N VAL A 685 -8.31 33.54 27.42
CA VAL A 685 -7.76 33.05 26.13
C VAL A 685 -8.58 33.46 24.90
N TYR A 686 -9.87 33.76 25.07
CA TYR A 686 -10.76 34.23 23.99
C TYR A 686 -11.09 35.73 24.09
N GLU A 687 -10.74 36.40 25.19
CA GLU A 687 -10.93 37.85 25.39
C GLU A 687 -10.29 38.67 24.25
N ASP A 688 -11.04 39.63 23.71
CA ASP A 688 -10.67 40.52 22.58
C ASP A 688 -10.17 39.83 21.29
N THR A 689 -10.35 38.52 21.15
CA THR A 689 -9.84 37.77 19.98
C THR A 689 -10.74 37.79 18.75
N GLY A 690 -12.02 38.11 18.90
CA GLY A 690 -13.05 37.93 17.86
C GLY A 690 -13.40 36.46 17.54
N ASP A 691 -12.69 35.48 18.11
CA ASP A 691 -13.06 34.07 18.02
C ASP A 691 -14.26 33.80 18.94
N THR A 692 -15.28 33.10 18.43
CA THR A 692 -16.36 32.60 19.30
C THR A 692 -15.81 31.57 20.27
N ALA A 693 -15.77 31.90 21.56
CA ALA A 693 -15.46 30.95 22.62
C ALA A 693 -16.35 29.70 22.52
N SER A 694 -15.80 28.54 22.89
CA SER A 694 -16.58 27.30 22.90
C SER A 694 -17.46 27.29 24.16
N LEU A 695 -18.63 27.91 24.08
CA LEU A 695 -19.54 28.15 25.21
C LEU A 695 -19.85 26.85 26.00
N GLY A 696 -19.96 25.71 25.32
CA GLY A 696 -20.14 24.40 25.97
C GLY A 696 -18.95 23.94 26.83
N ILE A 697 -17.71 24.32 26.48
CA ILE A 697 -16.51 24.05 27.31
C ILE A 697 -16.54 24.94 28.57
N VAL A 698 -16.86 26.23 28.40
CA VAL A 698 -16.96 27.18 29.52
C VAL A 698 -18.07 26.76 30.49
N ALA A 699 -19.24 26.38 29.95
CA ALA A 699 -20.35 25.87 30.73
C ALA A 699 -19.99 24.60 31.53
N GLU A 700 -19.33 23.61 30.92
CA GLU A 700 -18.97 22.38 31.64
C GLU A 700 -17.92 22.64 32.74
N LEU A 701 -16.95 23.52 32.50
CA LEU A 701 -16.00 23.97 33.52
C LEU A 701 -16.71 24.69 34.69
N LEU A 702 -17.65 25.60 34.40
CA LEU A 702 -18.48 26.27 35.40
C LEU A 702 -19.34 25.28 36.21
N LEU A 703 -19.88 24.23 35.57
CA LEU A 703 -20.63 23.17 36.27
C LEU A 703 -19.74 22.30 37.14
N HIS A 704 -18.50 22.02 36.72
CA HIS A 704 -17.54 21.34 37.57
C HIS A 704 -17.21 22.19 38.80
N GLN A 705 -16.93 23.49 38.61
CA GLN A 705 -16.71 24.44 39.72
C GLN A 705 -17.94 24.55 40.64
N ALA A 706 -19.15 24.64 40.09
CA ALA A 706 -20.40 24.72 40.84
C ALA A 706 -20.62 23.51 41.77
N LEU A 707 -20.27 22.32 41.30
CA LEU A 707 -20.48 21.07 42.04
C LEU A 707 -19.46 20.89 43.19
N CYS A 708 -18.27 21.49 43.09
CA CYS A 708 -17.27 21.53 44.16
C CYS A 708 -17.44 22.75 45.09
N ALA A 709 -18.33 23.70 44.79
CA ALA A 709 -18.51 24.91 45.59
C ALA A 709 -19.23 24.63 46.93
N GLN A 710 -18.58 24.98 48.05
CA GLN A 710 -19.09 24.74 49.41
C GLN A 710 -20.36 25.55 49.76
N ARG A 711 -20.58 26.70 49.12
CA ARG A 711 -21.69 27.61 49.45
C ARG A 711 -22.87 27.42 48.47
N PRO A 712 -24.11 27.18 48.95
CA PRO A 712 -25.23 26.88 48.08
C PRO A 712 -25.60 28.05 47.13
N ARG A 713 -25.44 29.30 47.57
CA ARG A 713 -25.67 30.49 46.72
C ARG A 713 -24.66 30.58 45.57
N GLU A 714 -23.41 30.21 45.84
CA GLU A 714 -22.30 30.26 44.87
C GLU A 714 -22.45 29.14 43.83
N ARG A 715 -22.74 27.91 44.29
CA ARG A 715 -23.14 26.77 43.46
C ARG A 715 -24.31 27.10 42.52
N GLN A 716 -25.37 27.71 43.05
CA GLN A 716 -26.51 28.16 42.24
C GLN A 716 -26.12 29.22 41.22
N GLN A 717 -25.29 30.21 41.60
CA GLN A 717 -24.85 31.26 40.69
C GLN A 717 -24.01 30.69 39.52
N LEU A 718 -23.00 29.87 39.83
CA LEU A 718 -22.14 29.24 38.82
C LEU A 718 -22.92 28.33 37.86
N ALA A 719 -23.89 27.56 38.38
CA ALA A 719 -24.77 26.74 37.55
C ALA A 719 -25.71 27.56 36.66
N LEU A 720 -26.26 28.68 37.16
CA LEU A 720 -27.06 29.61 36.35
C LEU A 720 -26.24 30.33 35.29
N ASP A 721 -24.96 30.65 35.57
CA ASP A 721 -24.05 31.23 34.59
C ASP A 721 -23.69 30.20 33.51
N ALA A 722 -23.44 28.93 33.89
CA ALA A 722 -23.27 27.83 32.92
C ALA A 722 -24.51 27.60 32.03
N MET A 723 -25.73 27.68 32.59
CA MET A 723 -26.97 27.60 31.79
C MET A 723 -27.08 28.75 30.77
N ARG A 724 -26.55 29.95 31.06
CA ARG A 724 -26.53 31.05 30.09
C ARG A 724 -25.58 30.74 28.94
N GLU A 725 -24.37 30.30 29.23
CA GLU A 725 -23.39 29.86 28.24
C GLU A 725 -23.98 28.78 27.29
N LEU A 726 -24.67 27.77 27.85
CA LEU A 726 -25.36 26.75 27.07
C LEU A 726 -26.50 27.34 26.20
N SER A 727 -27.30 28.28 26.73
CA SER A 727 -28.40 28.90 25.99
C SER A 727 -27.95 29.79 24.82
N CYS A 728 -26.79 30.44 24.96
CA CYS A 728 -26.14 31.19 23.88
C CYS A 728 -25.51 30.26 22.82
N GLY A 729 -25.28 28.99 23.16
CA GLY A 729 -24.75 27.97 22.26
C GLY A 729 -25.76 27.36 21.28
N LEU A 730 -25.25 26.40 20.49
CA LEU A 730 -26.07 25.51 19.64
C LEU A 730 -26.79 24.49 20.52
N ALA A 731 -28.09 24.28 20.30
CA ALA A 731 -28.87 23.29 21.06
C ALA A 731 -28.30 21.86 20.94
N SER A 732 -27.71 21.52 19.78
CA SER A 732 -27.02 20.24 19.55
C SER A 732 -25.73 20.04 20.35
N ALA A 733 -25.23 21.07 21.04
CA ALA A 733 -24.10 20.96 21.96
C ALA A 733 -24.53 20.62 23.41
N VAL A 734 -25.83 20.73 23.73
CA VAL A 734 -26.37 20.27 25.01
C VAL A 734 -26.46 18.75 24.98
N THR A 735 -25.62 18.09 25.76
CA THR A 735 -25.59 16.62 25.89
C THR A 735 -26.31 16.19 27.18
N PRO A 736 -26.81 14.94 27.28
CA PRO A 736 -27.41 14.43 28.52
C PRO A 736 -26.53 14.68 29.76
N ARG A 737 -25.24 14.35 29.68
CA ARG A 737 -24.24 14.67 30.73
C ARG A 737 -24.29 16.13 31.24
N LEU A 738 -24.52 17.10 30.37
CA LEU A 738 -24.63 18.52 30.77
C LEU A 738 -25.97 18.83 31.46
N ILE A 739 -27.05 18.18 31.03
CA ILE A 739 -28.36 18.23 31.70
C ILE A 739 -28.23 17.64 33.11
N ASP A 740 -27.61 16.47 33.25
CA ASP A 740 -27.37 15.79 34.54
C ASP A 740 -26.54 16.66 35.48
N LEU A 741 -25.45 17.27 34.99
CA LEU A 741 -24.59 18.16 35.78
C LEU A 741 -25.33 19.43 36.23
N VAL A 742 -26.18 20.02 35.39
CA VAL A 742 -27.03 21.18 35.77
C VAL A 742 -28.09 20.78 36.79
N ALA A 743 -28.75 19.63 36.58
CA ALA A 743 -29.76 19.07 37.48
C ALA A 743 -29.18 18.81 38.88
N GLN A 744 -28.02 18.16 38.94
CA GLN A 744 -27.25 17.96 40.17
C GLN A 744 -26.82 19.30 40.81
N ALA A 745 -26.31 20.25 40.03
CA ALA A 745 -25.80 21.51 40.58
C ALA A 745 -26.92 22.37 41.20
N LEU A 746 -28.10 22.39 40.58
CA LEU A 746 -29.27 23.17 41.03
C LEU A 746 -30.24 22.40 41.94
N SER A 747 -30.04 21.09 42.15
CA SER A 747 -30.99 20.20 42.83
C SER A 747 -32.37 20.17 42.17
N LEU A 748 -32.39 20.07 40.84
CA LEU A 748 -33.57 19.92 39.99
C LEU A 748 -33.60 18.53 39.36
N THR A 749 -34.75 18.11 38.81
CA THR A 749 -34.85 16.91 37.97
C THR A 749 -34.33 17.17 36.56
N GLU A 750 -33.76 16.16 35.91
CA GLU A 750 -33.30 16.20 34.51
C GLU A 750 -34.39 16.67 33.53
N GLU A 751 -35.65 16.24 33.70
CA GLU A 751 -36.78 16.64 32.83
C GLU A 751 -37.01 18.16 32.81
N HIS A 752 -37.00 18.81 33.97
CA HIS A 752 -37.11 20.27 34.09
C HIS A 752 -35.93 20.97 33.40
N VAL A 753 -34.72 20.43 33.51
CA VAL A 753 -33.52 21.00 32.88
C VAL A 753 -33.53 20.79 31.36
N HIS A 754 -33.96 19.62 30.88
CA HIS A 754 -34.17 19.34 29.46
C HIS A 754 -35.19 20.29 28.85
N SER A 755 -36.37 20.42 29.48
CA SER A 755 -37.42 21.32 29.03
C SER A 755 -36.95 22.78 28.93
N VAL A 756 -36.10 23.20 29.86
CA VAL A 756 -35.54 24.56 29.88
C VAL A 756 -34.44 24.76 28.83
N LEU A 757 -33.43 23.87 28.77
CA LEU A 757 -32.24 24.04 27.92
C LEU A 757 -32.40 23.57 26.47
N VAL A 758 -33.28 22.61 26.20
CA VAL A 758 -33.53 22.07 24.86
C VAL A 758 -34.79 22.70 24.26
N ASP A 759 -35.94 22.46 24.89
CA ASP A 759 -37.25 22.88 24.35
C ASP A 759 -37.45 24.41 24.50
N GLY A 760 -37.02 24.98 25.63
CA GLY A 760 -37.02 26.42 25.92
C GLY A 760 -35.84 27.21 25.34
N SER A 761 -34.92 26.57 24.61
CA SER A 761 -33.63 27.12 24.20
C SER A 761 -33.73 28.49 23.50
N ALA A 762 -34.70 28.69 22.61
CA ALA A 762 -34.90 29.95 21.90
C ALA A 762 -35.32 31.11 22.85
N GLN A 763 -36.16 30.83 23.85
CA GLN A 763 -36.61 31.84 24.81
C GLN A 763 -35.50 32.22 25.81
N LEU A 764 -34.68 31.26 26.22
CA LEU A 764 -33.49 31.53 27.03
C LEU A 764 -32.47 32.35 26.25
N ARG A 765 -32.19 31.98 25.00
CA ARG A 765 -31.24 32.72 24.14
C ARG A 765 -31.64 34.18 23.99
N ALA A 766 -32.92 34.46 23.74
CA ALA A 766 -33.45 35.84 23.70
C ALA A 766 -33.19 36.58 25.03
N LYS A 767 -33.59 35.98 26.17
CA LYS A 767 -33.38 36.57 27.51
C LYS A 767 -31.91 36.75 27.91
N ALA A 768 -31.01 35.92 27.40
CA ALA A 768 -29.57 36.03 27.61
C ALA A 768 -28.98 37.21 26.82
N LEU A 769 -29.31 37.28 25.52
CA LEU A 769 -28.86 38.35 24.63
C LEU A 769 -29.42 39.73 25.03
N ASP A 770 -30.69 39.82 25.46
CA ASP A 770 -31.29 41.06 25.97
C ASP A 770 -30.51 41.63 27.17
N ARG A 771 -29.99 40.76 28.04
CA ARG A 771 -29.17 41.16 29.20
C ARG A 771 -27.74 41.57 28.83
N GLU A 772 -27.16 40.99 27.78
CA GLU A 772 -25.88 41.48 27.23
C GLU A 772 -26.04 42.86 26.57
N GLY A 773 -27.14 43.07 25.85
CA GLY A 773 -27.53 44.40 25.36
C GLY A 773 -27.60 45.42 26.50
N GLN A 774 -28.29 45.09 27.59
CA GLN A 774 -28.36 45.94 28.78
C GLN A 774 -27.00 46.16 29.49
N ARG A 775 -26.05 45.22 29.41
CA ARG A 775 -24.68 45.42 29.92
C ARG A 775 -23.87 46.36 29.04
N ARG A 776 -23.99 46.29 27.70
CA ARG A 776 -23.36 47.25 26.77
C ARG A 776 -24.02 48.65 26.81
N ILE A 777 -25.28 48.73 27.24
CA ILE A 777 -26.05 49.98 27.39
C ILE A 777 -25.87 50.62 28.79
N ARG A 778 -25.01 50.08 29.67
CA ARG A 778 -24.44 50.88 30.76
C ARG A 778 -23.23 51.65 30.22
N PRO A 779 -23.34 52.98 29.96
CA PRO A 779 -22.18 53.75 29.56
C PRO A 779 -21.15 53.76 30.70
N SER A 780 -19.88 53.75 30.31
CA SER A 780 -18.76 54.13 31.17
C SER A 780 -18.87 55.62 31.52
N SER A 781 -19.67 55.94 32.53
CA SER A 781 -19.88 57.31 33.03
C SER A 781 -18.66 57.84 33.80
N CYS A 782 -17.49 57.87 33.15
CA CYS A 782 -16.22 58.42 33.63
C CYS A 782 -15.27 58.91 32.51
N LEU A 783 -15.58 58.75 31.21
CA LEU A 783 -14.63 59.11 30.12
C LEU A 783 -15.22 59.99 28.98
N GLU A 784 -16.20 60.84 29.28
CA GLU A 784 -16.65 61.92 28.36
C GLU A 784 -16.68 63.30 29.05
N LYS A 785 -15.63 63.65 29.80
CA LYS A 785 -15.36 65.03 30.28
C LYS A 785 -13.86 65.36 30.39
N CYS A 786 -13.08 65.05 29.35
CA CYS A 786 -11.69 65.51 29.21
C CYS A 786 -11.28 65.66 27.73
N PHE A 787 -12.05 66.37 26.90
CA PHE A 787 -11.56 67.03 25.66
C PHE A 787 -12.56 68.10 25.15
N THR A 788 -12.60 69.21 25.89
CA THR A 788 -12.82 70.57 25.39
C THR A 788 -11.85 71.47 26.13
#